data_AF-L7CLY3-F1
#
_entry.id   AF-L7CLY3-F1
#
_cell.length_a   1.000
_cell.length_b   1.000
_cell.length_c   1.000
_cell.angle_alpha   90.00
_cell.angle_beta   90.00
_cell.angle_gamma   90.00
#
_symmetry.space_group_name_H-M   'P 1'
#
loop_
_entity.id
_entity.type
_entity.pdbx_description
1 polymer ?
#
loop_
_entity_poly.entity_id
_entity_poly.type
_entity_poly.pdbx_seq_one_letter_code
_entity_poly.pdbx_strand_id
1 'polypeptide(L)'
;MVVPTPLFAQDRIHMQISEMIKRRFNARSKKQISKRRRRLQLETMEDRRLLAVVVDTFNDSIDPNDGLTSIREAIVVAANTAGDDTISVPSGRYLLNSPLRINDTSGHLLIQSLNGTATLDASQAVGLDKRAIDVSADSHASVQGFKLTGGSAEIGGAVFNQGNLEILDSILSDNSAVYAGGAIFNTGTLTVRDSVLKDNEVTQGDGGAIRTIPQSSVNVVDSTLKNNSAGSNAGAIFVEDALLSIDNSLIKDNVAGSGGGGVYAERASNVSIVDSRIIDNTARYAGGGVFVFESDLSVVESALTGNESIEGDGGAISLLGQSAGSIVDSNLSNNISAVDGGAVYVKSSSLAINDSRVNENESGSAGGGIYADDLATIDIQDTVIKSNRTRYIGGAIFVYAVGISIDDSRILDNSVWESNGGGLAILGDSTLQMTDSRVANNEAPNNAGGIIINNSFATIDDSSIANNTSQSGGGGFYIENYSIVEITDSVIAENSTFYAGGGLFSYDSSLRIEDSRFVRNTVVYGDGGGASILGGSIAEITDTKFTDNDTASRGGGIFFDGNSLSLLGSRIDGNNAGGNGGGLAVLGGQATIVDSVINNNVSLSRGGAIYNEGSTDIVDTNLMFNQANVYGGAIFNASIGLIDISESFFKANETIYTRQGTAIYNDEGGVLLLDAATTFKDHISFVVYNA
;
A
#
# COMPACT_ATOMS: atom_id res chain seq x y z
N MET A 1 13.14 26.01 46.84
CA MET A 1 12.87 27.17 45.96
C MET A 1 12.39 26.55 44.66
N VAL A 2 11.08 26.61 44.40
CA VAL A 2 10.41 25.80 43.36
C VAL A 2 9.93 26.74 42.27
N VAL A 3 10.34 26.48 41.03
CA VAL A 3 9.90 27.22 39.84
C VAL A 3 9.20 26.21 38.91
N PRO A 4 7.88 26.27 38.76
CA PRO A 4 7.15 25.43 37.82
C PRO A 4 6.99 26.14 36.47
N THR A 5 7.45 25.52 35.39
CA THR A 5 7.05 25.84 34.01
C THR A 5 5.74 25.10 33.66
N PRO A 6 4.80 25.70 32.91
CA PRO A 6 3.47 25.10 32.71
C PRO A 6 3.36 24.26 31.44
N LEU A 7 2.56 23.19 31.53
CA LEU A 7 1.92 22.50 30.39
C LEU A 7 0.90 23.41 29.66
N PHE A 8 0.38 22.88 28.54
CA PHE A 8 -0.83 23.28 27.78
C PHE A 8 -0.67 24.26 26.60
N ALA A 9 -0.61 23.70 25.37
CA ALA A 9 -1.00 24.39 24.14
C ALA A 9 -1.32 23.43 22.96
N GLN A 10 -2.44 22.69 22.99
CA GLN A 10 -2.97 22.03 21.76
C GLN A 10 -4.51 22.07 21.59
N ASP A 11 -5.29 22.47 22.61
CA ASP A 11 -6.76 22.64 22.49
C ASP A 11 -7.20 24.05 22.01
N ARG A 12 -6.58 24.63 20.97
CA ARG A 12 -6.87 26.03 20.54
C ARG A 12 -7.09 26.31 19.06
N ILE A 13 -7.32 25.29 18.22
CA ILE A 13 -7.67 25.50 16.80
C ILE A 13 -9.18 25.35 16.53
N HIS A 14 -9.89 24.46 17.22
CA HIS A 14 -11.35 24.27 17.03
C HIS A 14 -12.25 25.45 17.45
N MET A 15 -11.74 26.47 18.15
CA MET A 15 -12.56 27.59 18.66
C MET A 15 -12.57 28.83 17.75
N GLN A 16 -11.66 28.96 16.78
CA GLN A 16 -11.54 30.19 15.97
C GLN A 16 -12.45 30.26 14.73
N ILE A 17 -12.94 29.12 14.22
CA ILE A 17 -13.83 29.10 13.05
C ILE A 17 -15.27 29.53 13.41
N SER A 18 -15.75 29.24 14.62
CA SER A 18 -17.12 29.54 15.06
C SER A 18 -17.40 31.05 15.26
N GLU A 19 -16.41 31.83 15.71
CA GLU A 19 -16.54 33.30 15.80
C GLU A 19 -16.51 33.99 14.43
N MET A 20 -15.80 33.43 13.45
CA MET A 20 -15.62 34.06 12.13
C MET A 20 -16.92 34.02 11.30
N ILE A 21 -17.74 32.98 11.47
CA ILE A 21 -19.06 32.84 10.82
C ILE A 21 -20.08 33.83 11.41
N LYS A 22 -20.06 34.09 12.73
CA LYS A 22 -20.99 35.04 13.37
C LYS A 22 -20.75 36.51 12.99
N ARG A 23 -19.55 36.90 12.55
CA ARG A 23 -19.24 38.29 12.16
C ARG A 23 -19.63 38.67 10.73
N ARG A 24 -19.89 37.72 9.82
CA ARG A 24 -20.35 38.03 8.45
C ARG A 24 -21.85 38.36 8.33
N PHE A 25 -22.68 38.09 9.34
CA PHE A 25 -24.15 38.23 9.23
C PHE A 25 -24.75 39.57 9.70
N ASN A 26 -23.99 40.48 10.31
CA ASN A 26 -24.54 41.67 10.99
C ASN A 26 -24.22 43.05 10.37
N ALA A 27 -23.78 43.09 9.10
CA ALA A 27 -23.45 44.34 8.40
C ALA A 27 -24.45 44.71 7.27
N ARG A 28 -25.76 44.78 7.57
CA ARG A 28 -26.76 45.32 6.62
C ARG A 28 -26.73 46.84 6.59
N SER A 29 -26.28 47.43 5.47
CA SER A 29 -26.41 48.88 5.24
C SER A 29 -27.85 49.27 4.90
N LYS A 30 -28.33 50.38 5.46
CA LYS A 30 -29.68 50.91 5.22
C LYS A 30 -29.74 51.63 3.86
N LYS A 31 -30.16 50.94 2.80
CA LYS A 31 -30.61 51.60 1.55
C LYS A 31 -32.08 52.00 1.66
N GLN A 32 -32.40 53.27 1.39
CA GLN A 32 -33.78 53.76 1.37
C GLN A 32 -34.58 53.07 0.24
N ILE A 33 -35.71 52.46 0.61
CA ILE A 33 -36.64 51.84 -0.34
C ILE A 33 -37.64 52.90 -0.80
N SER A 34 -37.64 53.24 -2.10
CA SER A 34 -38.71 54.06 -2.67
C SER A 34 -40.00 53.23 -2.79
N LYS A 35 -41.14 53.81 -2.38
CA LYS A 35 -42.45 53.17 -2.50
C LYS A 35 -42.92 53.13 -3.97
N ARG A 36 -42.35 52.24 -4.78
CA ARG A 36 -43.05 51.77 -6.00
C ARG A 36 -44.34 51.10 -5.56
N ARG A 37 -45.49 51.65 -5.95
CA ARG A 37 -46.81 51.00 -5.82
C ARG A 37 -46.77 49.70 -6.63
N ARG A 38 -46.48 48.57 -5.99
CA ARG A 38 -46.77 47.25 -6.56
C ARG A 38 -48.29 47.13 -6.64
N ARG A 39 -48.81 47.06 -7.86
CA ARG A 39 -50.17 46.54 -8.08
C ARG A 39 -50.06 45.05 -7.71
N LEU A 40 -50.89 44.58 -6.79
CA LEU A 40 -51.03 43.14 -6.58
C LEU A 40 -51.68 42.60 -7.85
N GLN A 41 -50.89 41.96 -8.71
CA GLN A 41 -51.44 40.99 -9.63
C GLN A 41 -51.76 39.76 -8.80
N LEU A 42 -53.02 39.34 -8.86
CA LEU A 42 -53.40 38.00 -8.49
C LEU A 42 -52.90 37.12 -9.64
N GLU A 43 -51.69 36.58 -9.50
CA GLU A 43 -51.32 35.41 -10.30
C GLU A 43 -52.17 34.26 -9.76
N THR A 44 -52.85 33.56 -10.67
CA THR A 44 -53.53 32.32 -10.34
C THR A 44 -52.47 31.35 -9.87
N MET A 45 -52.50 30.96 -8.60
CA MET A 45 -51.87 29.71 -8.20
C MET A 45 -52.52 28.62 -9.05
N GLU A 46 -51.72 27.99 -9.91
CA GLU A 46 -52.15 26.80 -10.60
C GLU A 46 -52.52 25.71 -9.59
N ASP A 47 -53.56 24.96 -9.92
CA ASP A 47 -54.21 24.01 -9.03
C ASP A 47 -53.19 22.88 -8.75
N ARG A 48 -52.51 22.90 -7.59
CA ARG A 48 -51.57 21.85 -7.17
C ARG A 48 -52.30 20.55 -6.87
N ARG A 49 -52.73 19.87 -7.93
CA ARG A 49 -53.20 18.50 -7.92
C ARG A 49 -52.00 17.63 -8.27
N LEU A 50 -51.32 17.15 -7.24
CA LEU A 50 -50.34 16.08 -7.37
C LEU A 50 -51.10 14.87 -7.94
N LEU A 51 -50.79 14.43 -9.16
CA LEU A 51 -51.54 13.36 -9.79
C LEU A 51 -51.13 12.04 -9.14
N ALA A 52 -52.08 11.43 -8.42
CA ALA A 52 -51.93 10.07 -7.93
C ALA A 52 -52.68 9.11 -8.87
N VAL A 53 -51.97 8.54 -9.84
CA VAL A 53 -52.53 7.49 -10.71
C VAL A 53 -52.38 6.14 -10.01
N VAL A 54 -53.44 5.33 -10.01
CA VAL A 54 -53.39 3.95 -9.50
C VAL A 54 -53.53 3.00 -10.67
N VAL A 55 -52.59 2.07 -10.79
CA VAL A 55 -52.65 0.98 -11.78
C VAL A 55 -53.56 -0.12 -11.24
N ASP A 56 -54.49 -0.60 -12.05
CA ASP A 56 -55.49 -1.62 -11.64
C ASP A 56 -55.52 -2.88 -12.53
N THR A 57 -54.67 -2.94 -13.56
CA THR A 57 -54.49 -4.11 -14.43
C THR A 57 -53.04 -4.57 -14.51
N PHE A 58 -52.82 -5.88 -14.62
CA PHE A 58 -51.51 -6.50 -14.85
C PHE A 58 -51.12 -6.55 -16.34
N ASN A 59 -52.03 -6.20 -17.25
CA ASN A 59 -51.78 -6.22 -18.68
C ASN A 59 -50.94 -5.01 -19.12
N ASP A 60 -49.88 -5.26 -19.89
CA ASP A 60 -49.14 -4.23 -20.60
C ASP A 60 -49.82 -3.89 -21.94
N SER A 61 -50.84 -3.03 -21.87
CA SER A 61 -51.62 -2.55 -23.01
C SER A 61 -51.89 -1.04 -22.96
N ILE A 62 -52.24 -0.47 -24.12
CA ILE A 62 -52.86 0.86 -24.22
C ILE A 62 -54.23 0.66 -24.87
N ASP A 63 -55.29 0.64 -24.09
CA ASP A 63 -56.68 0.68 -24.55
C ASP A 63 -57.52 1.57 -23.63
N PRO A 64 -57.64 2.88 -23.92
CA PRO A 64 -58.36 3.84 -23.07
C PRO A 64 -59.88 3.60 -23.01
N ASN A 65 -60.39 2.48 -23.53
CA ASN A 65 -61.80 2.10 -23.55
C ASN A 65 -62.10 0.82 -22.74
N ASP A 66 -61.09 0.11 -22.22
CA ASP A 66 -61.31 -1.12 -21.44
C ASP A 66 -61.78 -0.85 -19.99
N GLY A 67 -61.57 0.39 -19.51
CA GLY A 67 -61.96 0.85 -18.18
C GLY A 67 -60.97 0.52 -17.07
N LEU A 68 -59.76 0.10 -17.43
CA LEU A 68 -58.63 -0.17 -16.57
C LEU A 68 -57.55 0.91 -16.77
N THR A 69 -56.43 0.80 -16.06
CA THR A 69 -55.26 1.66 -16.21
C THR A 69 -54.00 0.82 -16.02
N SER A 70 -53.27 0.60 -17.11
CA SER A 70 -51.97 -0.06 -17.11
C SER A 70 -50.86 0.89 -16.61
N ILE A 71 -49.68 0.34 -16.27
CA ILE A 71 -48.50 1.16 -15.97
C ILE A 71 -48.17 2.09 -17.15
N ARG A 72 -48.31 1.60 -18.38
CA ARG A 72 -48.00 2.36 -19.60
C ARG A 72 -48.95 3.53 -19.81
N GLU A 73 -50.24 3.34 -19.52
CA GLU A 73 -51.24 4.41 -19.57
C GLU A 73 -51.01 5.42 -18.46
N ALA A 74 -50.70 4.97 -17.24
CA ALA A 74 -50.37 5.86 -16.13
C ALA A 74 -49.17 6.78 -16.44
N ILE A 75 -48.11 6.26 -17.07
CA ILE A 75 -46.96 7.06 -17.52
C ILE A 75 -47.37 8.10 -18.58
N VAL A 76 -48.25 7.72 -19.52
CA VAL A 76 -48.77 8.66 -20.53
C VAL A 76 -49.62 9.76 -19.91
N VAL A 77 -50.40 9.49 -18.86
CA VAL A 77 -51.18 10.53 -18.16
C VAL A 77 -50.25 11.46 -17.37
N ALA A 78 -49.24 10.93 -16.69
CA ALA A 78 -48.25 11.74 -15.95
C ALA A 78 -47.49 12.69 -16.89
N ALA A 79 -46.91 12.18 -17.98
CA ALA A 79 -46.19 12.98 -18.97
C ALA A 79 -47.03 14.05 -19.72
N ASN A 80 -48.36 14.11 -19.50
CA ASN A 80 -49.25 15.15 -20.00
C ASN A 80 -49.86 16.03 -18.89
N THR A 81 -49.49 15.77 -17.63
CA THR A 81 -49.83 16.58 -16.46
C THR A 81 -48.60 17.41 -16.08
N ALA A 82 -48.75 18.52 -15.36
CA ALA A 82 -47.65 19.43 -15.08
C ALA A 82 -47.26 19.44 -13.60
N GLY A 83 -46.04 19.03 -13.29
CA GLY A 83 -45.46 19.04 -11.96
C GLY A 83 -44.99 17.67 -11.51
N ASP A 84 -44.78 17.50 -10.21
CA ASP A 84 -44.39 16.21 -9.64
C ASP A 84 -45.60 15.28 -9.53
N ASP A 85 -45.47 14.07 -10.04
CA ASP A 85 -46.54 13.08 -10.19
C ASP A 85 -46.19 11.74 -9.54
N THR A 86 -47.21 10.95 -9.19
CA THR A 86 -47.02 9.64 -8.54
C THR A 86 -47.90 8.56 -9.14
N ILE A 87 -47.25 7.50 -9.65
CA ILE A 87 -47.89 6.29 -10.14
C ILE A 87 -47.76 5.21 -9.06
N SER A 88 -48.89 4.73 -8.57
CA SER A 88 -48.97 3.68 -7.55
C SER A 88 -49.33 2.35 -8.18
N VAL A 89 -48.43 1.37 -8.08
CA VAL A 89 -48.50 0.08 -8.77
C VAL A 89 -48.67 -1.06 -7.76
N PRO A 90 -49.80 -1.78 -7.74
CA PRO A 90 -49.97 -2.94 -6.87
C PRO A 90 -48.87 -4.00 -7.03
N SER A 91 -48.46 -4.63 -5.93
CA SER A 91 -47.55 -5.78 -5.98
C SER A 91 -48.12 -6.91 -6.86
N GLY A 92 -47.30 -7.49 -7.74
CA GLY A 92 -47.68 -8.55 -8.66
C GLY A 92 -46.71 -8.65 -9.84
N ARG A 93 -47.02 -9.49 -10.84
CA ARG A 93 -46.14 -9.69 -12.01
C ARG A 93 -46.78 -9.07 -13.25
N TYR A 94 -46.06 -8.13 -13.86
CA TYR A 94 -46.41 -7.40 -15.07
C TYR A 94 -45.53 -7.92 -16.20
N LEU A 95 -46.14 -8.66 -17.14
CA LEU A 95 -45.44 -9.15 -18.33
C LEU A 95 -45.38 -8.02 -19.36
N LEU A 96 -44.18 -7.59 -19.71
CA LEU A 96 -43.97 -6.48 -20.63
C LEU A 96 -43.83 -6.98 -22.07
N ASN A 97 -44.56 -6.33 -22.97
CA ASN A 97 -44.51 -6.57 -24.41
C ASN A 97 -43.41 -5.71 -25.08
N SER A 98 -43.05 -4.59 -24.45
CA SER A 98 -41.99 -3.64 -24.86
C SER A 98 -41.54 -2.78 -23.67
N PRO A 99 -40.40 -2.07 -23.74
CA PRO A 99 -39.95 -1.20 -22.65
C PRO A 99 -40.99 -0.15 -22.25
N LEU A 100 -41.14 0.09 -20.94
CA LEU A 100 -41.90 1.22 -20.41
C LEU A 100 -41.09 2.51 -20.64
N ARG A 101 -41.56 3.37 -21.54
CA ARG A 101 -40.90 4.64 -21.86
C ARG A 101 -41.32 5.72 -20.90
N ILE A 102 -40.40 6.17 -20.05
CA ILE A 102 -40.56 7.33 -19.20
C ILE A 102 -40.00 8.53 -19.98
N ASN A 103 -40.86 9.49 -20.29
CA ASN A 103 -40.54 10.69 -21.07
C ASN A 103 -41.19 11.96 -20.48
N ASP A 104 -41.52 11.91 -19.18
CA ASP A 104 -42.04 13.05 -18.45
C ASP A 104 -40.94 14.08 -18.19
N THR A 105 -41.14 15.28 -18.72
CA THR A 105 -40.24 16.44 -18.61
C THR A 105 -40.89 17.59 -17.83
N SER A 106 -42.04 17.34 -17.20
CA SER A 106 -42.87 18.34 -16.53
C SER A 106 -42.55 18.52 -15.04
N GLY A 107 -41.96 17.50 -14.42
CA GLY A 107 -41.56 17.45 -13.02
C GLY A 107 -40.91 16.12 -12.66
N HIS A 108 -40.96 15.75 -11.37
CA HIS A 108 -40.45 14.46 -10.89
C HIS A 108 -41.54 13.37 -10.91
N LEU A 109 -41.29 12.27 -11.62
CA LEU A 109 -42.19 11.12 -11.66
C LEU A 109 -41.78 10.03 -10.67
N LEU A 110 -42.54 9.86 -9.59
CA LEU A 110 -42.40 8.71 -8.69
C LEU A 110 -43.26 7.54 -9.17
N ILE A 111 -42.64 6.44 -9.57
CA ILE A 111 -43.32 5.16 -9.79
C ILE A 111 -43.02 4.28 -8.57
N GLN A 112 -44.03 4.00 -7.75
CA GLN A 112 -43.88 3.25 -6.49
C GLN A 112 -44.73 1.98 -6.50
N SER A 113 -44.20 0.88 -5.95
CA SER A 113 -45.00 -0.32 -5.70
C SER A 113 -45.76 -0.23 -4.37
N LEU A 114 -46.97 -0.80 -4.33
CA LEU A 114 -47.83 -0.86 -3.15
C LEU A 114 -48.01 -2.30 -2.66
N ASN A 115 -47.95 -2.47 -1.33
CA ASN A 115 -48.22 -3.71 -0.59
C ASN A 115 -47.22 -4.87 -0.83
N GLY A 116 -46.04 -4.57 -1.37
CA GLY A 116 -44.97 -5.54 -1.65
C GLY A 116 -44.22 -5.15 -2.91
N THR A 117 -43.43 -6.08 -3.45
CA THR A 117 -42.66 -5.85 -4.68
C THR A 117 -43.51 -6.09 -5.93
N ALA A 118 -43.55 -5.13 -6.86
CA ALA A 118 -44.05 -5.35 -8.22
C ALA A 118 -42.92 -5.83 -9.14
N THR A 119 -43.17 -6.88 -9.92
CA THR A 119 -42.20 -7.46 -10.86
C THR A 119 -42.51 -7.00 -12.28
N LEU A 120 -41.60 -6.25 -12.88
CA LEU A 120 -41.56 -5.92 -14.31
C LEU A 120 -40.74 -7.01 -15.02
N ASP A 121 -41.41 -7.81 -15.84
CA ASP A 121 -40.82 -8.99 -16.48
C ASP A 121 -40.80 -8.83 -18.00
N ALA A 122 -39.60 -8.63 -18.55
CA ALA A 122 -39.38 -8.40 -19.98
C ALA A 122 -39.13 -9.68 -20.78
N SER A 123 -39.21 -10.87 -20.16
CA SER A 123 -38.89 -12.15 -20.83
C SER A 123 -39.78 -12.47 -22.05
N GLN A 124 -40.99 -11.89 -22.10
CA GLN A 124 -41.95 -12.06 -23.20
C GLN A 124 -41.89 -10.93 -24.24
N ALA A 125 -41.07 -9.89 -24.03
CA ALA A 125 -40.94 -8.80 -25.00
C ALA A 125 -40.40 -9.32 -26.35
N VAL A 126 -40.85 -8.69 -27.43
CA VAL A 126 -40.56 -9.11 -28.81
C VAL A 126 -39.58 -8.14 -29.48
N GLY A 127 -38.64 -8.69 -30.27
CA GLY A 127 -37.55 -7.93 -30.88
C GLY A 127 -36.20 -8.16 -30.20
N LEU A 128 -35.24 -7.28 -30.51
CA LEU A 128 -33.87 -7.31 -29.99
C LEU A 128 -33.71 -6.54 -28.67
N ASP A 129 -34.50 -5.48 -28.44
CA ASP A 129 -34.47 -4.67 -27.22
C ASP A 129 -35.59 -5.08 -26.26
N LYS A 130 -35.31 -6.06 -25.38
CA LYS A 130 -36.25 -6.54 -24.36
C LYS A 130 -35.94 -5.93 -23.00
N ARG A 131 -36.00 -4.61 -22.90
CA ARG A 131 -35.79 -3.88 -21.62
C ARG A 131 -37.10 -3.73 -20.85
N ALA A 132 -37.00 -3.51 -19.54
CA ALA A 132 -38.13 -3.17 -18.71
C ALA A 132 -38.46 -1.66 -18.77
N ILE A 133 -37.44 -0.79 -18.71
CA ILE A 133 -37.60 0.67 -18.65
C ILE A 133 -36.63 1.38 -19.61
N ASP A 134 -37.15 2.34 -20.37
CA ASP A 134 -36.37 3.33 -21.13
C ASP A 134 -36.67 4.71 -20.52
N VAL A 135 -35.67 5.41 -19.96
CA VAL A 135 -35.81 6.80 -19.46
C VAL A 135 -35.22 7.76 -20.48
N SER A 136 -36.03 8.71 -20.93
CA SER A 136 -35.67 9.68 -21.96
C SER A 136 -34.75 10.77 -21.40
N ALA A 137 -34.03 11.45 -22.29
CA ALA A 137 -33.32 12.69 -21.94
C ALA A 137 -34.28 13.71 -21.31
N ASP A 138 -33.73 14.58 -20.47
CA ASP A 138 -34.44 15.62 -19.70
C ASP A 138 -35.55 15.13 -18.73
N SER A 139 -35.77 13.82 -18.63
CA SER A 139 -36.75 13.23 -17.71
C SER A 139 -36.17 12.97 -16.32
N HIS A 140 -36.97 13.13 -15.28
CA HIS A 140 -36.58 12.84 -13.89
C HIS A 140 -37.56 11.86 -13.24
N ALA A 141 -37.08 10.68 -12.86
CA ALA A 141 -37.94 9.63 -12.33
C ALA A 141 -37.30 8.82 -11.19
N SER A 142 -38.13 8.36 -10.26
CA SER A 142 -37.75 7.37 -9.25
C SER A 142 -38.60 6.12 -9.39
N VAL A 143 -37.97 4.95 -9.38
CA VAL A 143 -38.61 3.63 -9.47
C VAL A 143 -38.39 2.92 -8.15
N GLN A 144 -39.45 2.76 -7.36
CA GLN A 144 -39.38 2.30 -5.97
C GLN A 144 -40.15 1.00 -5.71
N GLY A 145 -39.51 0.02 -5.08
CA GLY A 145 -40.17 -1.24 -4.67
C GLY A 145 -40.37 -2.25 -5.81
N PHE A 146 -39.53 -2.25 -6.85
CA PHE A 146 -39.71 -3.09 -8.04
C PHE A 146 -38.66 -4.21 -8.17
N LYS A 147 -39.07 -5.35 -8.71
CA LYS A 147 -38.15 -6.30 -9.36
C LYS A 147 -38.15 -6.08 -10.87
N LEU A 148 -37.01 -5.85 -11.49
CA LEU A 148 -36.84 -5.78 -12.94
C LEU A 148 -36.06 -7.02 -13.41
N THR A 149 -36.63 -7.81 -14.33
CA THR A 149 -36.12 -9.16 -14.60
C THR A 149 -36.45 -9.68 -16.01
N GLY A 150 -35.68 -10.66 -16.47
CA GLY A 150 -35.86 -11.30 -17.77
C GLY A 150 -35.49 -10.41 -18.96
N GLY A 151 -34.78 -9.31 -18.70
CA GLY A 151 -34.38 -8.36 -19.71
C GLY A 151 -33.25 -8.87 -20.61
N SER A 152 -33.30 -8.56 -21.90
CA SER A 152 -32.30 -8.99 -22.88
C SER A 152 -32.22 -7.98 -24.04
N ALA A 153 -31.12 -7.24 -24.12
CA ALA A 153 -30.94 -6.16 -25.10
C ALA A 153 -29.50 -6.11 -25.67
N GLU A 154 -29.25 -5.26 -26.66
CA GLU A 154 -27.86 -4.99 -27.07
C GLU A 154 -27.11 -4.20 -25.97
N ILE A 155 -27.80 -3.26 -25.33
CA ILE A 155 -27.33 -2.47 -24.19
C ILE A 155 -28.44 -2.31 -23.13
N GLY A 156 -28.07 -2.32 -21.85
CA GLY A 156 -28.95 -1.98 -20.73
C GLY A 156 -30.03 -3.02 -20.48
N GLY A 157 -29.66 -4.24 -20.10
CA GLY A 157 -30.55 -5.42 -20.14
C GLY A 157 -31.92 -5.20 -19.48
N ALA A 158 -31.98 -4.57 -18.30
CA ALA A 158 -33.23 -4.14 -17.67
C ALA A 158 -33.60 -2.69 -18.00
N VAL A 159 -32.60 -1.78 -18.01
CA VAL A 159 -32.82 -0.33 -18.05
C VAL A 159 -31.85 0.37 -19.01
N PHE A 160 -32.38 1.26 -19.83
CA PHE A 160 -31.61 2.27 -20.55
C PHE A 160 -31.98 3.66 -20.00
N ASN A 161 -31.03 4.37 -19.39
CA ASN A 161 -31.27 5.67 -18.77
C ASN A 161 -30.53 6.78 -19.52
N GLN A 162 -31.29 7.76 -20.04
CA GLN A 162 -30.75 8.99 -20.63
C GLN A 162 -31.06 10.25 -19.81
N GLY A 163 -31.83 10.12 -18.72
CA GLY A 163 -32.28 11.22 -17.87
C GLY A 163 -31.64 11.19 -16.48
N ASN A 164 -32.38 11.66 -15.48
CA ASN A 164 -32.08 11.47 -14.07
C ASN A 164 -32.97 10.35 -13.51
N LEU A 165 -32.36 9.24 -13.10
CA LEU A 165 -33.07 8.05 -12.63
C LEU A 165 -32.61 7.67 -11.22
N GLU A 166 -33.57 7.49 -10.32
CA GLU A 166 -33.36 6.82 -9.03
C GLU A 166 -33.97 5.41 -9.05
N ILE A 167 -33.19 4.40 -8.68
CA ILE A 167 -33.64 3.04 -8.38
C ILE A 167 -33.61 2.90 -6.85
N LEU A 168 -34.78 2.69 -6.23
CA LEU A 168 -34.98 2.73 -4.78
C LEU A 168 -35.62 1.43 -4.29
N ASP A 169 -35.14 0.82 -3.20
CA ASP A 169 -35.74 -0.40 -2.59
C ASP A 169 -36.11 -1.47 -3.64
N SER A 170 -35.19 -1.71 -4.59
CA SER A 170 -35.50 -2.44 -5.84
C SER A 170 -34.47 -3.52 -6.16
N ILE A 171 -34.90 -4.51 -6.93
CA ILE A 171 -34.11 -5.68 -7.32
C ILE A 171 -33.99 -5.74 -8.84
N LEU A 172 -32.81 -5.54 -9.39
CA LEU A 172 -32.53 -5.79 -10.81
C LEU A 172 -31.79 -7.12 -10.90
N SER A 173 -32.47 -8.17 -11.39
CA SER A 173 -31.82 -9.47 -11.52
C SER A 173 -32.28 -10.31 -12.70
N ASP A 174 -31.40 -11.22 -13.12
CA ASP A 174 -31.65 -12.15 -14.21
C ASP A 174 -31.86 -11.38 -15.54
N ASN A 175 -31.01 -10.38 -15.80
CA ASN A 175 -31.02 -9.55 -17.02
C ASN A 175 -29.68 -9.67 -17.76
N SER A 176 -29.70 -9.52 -19.08
CA SER A 176 -28.53 -9.68 -19.92
C SER A 176 -28.43 -8.59 -20.99
N ALA A 177 -27.19 -8.21 -21.32
CA ALA A 177 -26.89 -7.40 -22.49
C ALA A 177 -25.81 -8.06 -23.38
N VAL A 178 -25.76 -7.70 -24.65
CA VAL A 178 -24.70 -8.16 -25.55
C VAL A 178 -23.42 -7.37 -25.29
N TYR A 179 -23.49 -6.04 -25.30
CA TYR A 179 -22.31 -5.16 -25.36
C TYR A 179 -22.07 -4.34 -24.10
N ALA A 180 -23.10 -3.98 -23.33
CA ALA A 180 -22.91 -3.08 -22.20
C ALA A 180 -24.08 -3.05 -21.20
N GLY A 181 -23.77 -2.97 -19.90
CA GLY A 181 -24.75 -2.72 -18.84
C GLY A 181 -25.77 -3.84 -18.70
N GLY A 182 -25.37 -4.98 -18.10
CA GLY A 182 -26.24 -6.17 -18.01
C GLY A 182 -27.55 -5.91 -17.27
N ALA A 183 -27.53 -5.03 -16.26
CA ALA A 183 -28.73 -4.46 -15.67
C ALA A 183 -29.07 -3.09 -16.26
N ILE A 184 -28.14 -2.12 -16.18
CA ILE A 184 -28.37 -0.71 -16.51
C ILE A 184 -27.29 -0.21 -17.48
N PHE A 185 -27.73 0.38 -18.60
CA PHE A 185 -26.89 1.26 -19.40
C PHE A 185 -27.31 2.70 -19.13
N ASN A 186 -26.41 3.46 -18.51
CA ASN A 186 -26.61 4.86 -18.17
C ASN A 186 -25.95 5.75 -19.22
N THR A 187 -26.55 6.89 -19.53
CA THR A 187 -25.93 8.02 -20.26
C THR A 187 -26.27 9.37 -19.62
N GLY A 188 -26.83 9.34 -18.41
CA GLY A 188 -27.27 10.51 -17.66
C GLY A 188 -26.83 10.41 -16.20
N THR A 189 -27.74 10.76 -15.28
CA THR A 189 -27.52 10.62 -13.83
C THR A 189 -28.28 9.40 -13.32
N LEU A 190 -27.60 8.54 -12.58
CA LEU A 190 -28.17 7.35 -11.96
C LEU A 190 -27.89 7.35 -10.45
N THR A 191 -28.93 7.18 -9.64
CA THR A 191 -28.80 6.82 -8.23
C THR A 191 -29.38 5.43 -8.00
N VAL A 192 -28.65 4.57 -7.30
CA VAL A 192 -29.11 3.25 -6.84
C VAL A 192 -29.04 3.27 -5.31
N ARG A 193 -30.18 3.13 -4.63
CA ARG A 193 -30.30 3.22 -3.18
C ARG A 193 -31.13 2.08 -2.59
N ASP A 194 -30.72 1.54 -1.44
CA ASP A 194 -31.40 0.44 -0.74
C ASP A 194 -31.67 -0.79 -1.65
N SER A 195 -30.84 -0.99 -2.69
CA SER A 195 -31.21 -1.82 -3.85
C SER A 195 -30.22 -2.95 -4.11
N VAL A 196 -30.68 -3.99 -4.83
CA VAL A 196 -29.89 -5.18 -5.16
C VAL A 196 -29.83 -5.40 -6.67
N LEU A 197 -28.65 -5.22 -7.25
CA LEU A 197 -28.34 -5.52 -8.65
C LEU A 197 -27.58 -6.84 -8.68
N LYS A 198 -28.24 -7.94 -9.04
CA LYS A 198 -27.63 -9.28 -8.95
C LYS A 198 -27.87 -10.20 -10.14
N ASP A 199 -26.94 -11.10 -10.39
CA ASP A 199 -27.09 -12.14 -11.42
C ASP A 199 -27.43 -11.52 -12.80
N ASN A 200 -26.73 -10.44 -13.17
CA ASN A 200 -26.86 -9.78 -14.48
C ASN A 200 -25.56 -9.95 -15.30
N GLU A 201 -25.67 -10.09 -16.62
CA GLU A 201 -24.57 -10.52 -17.49
C GLU A 201 -24.40 -9.65 -18.74
N VAL A 202 -23.15 -9.30 -19.08
CA VAL A 202 -22.77 -8.79 -20.41
C VAL A 202 -21.88 -9.80 -21.12
N THR A 203 -22.31 -10.29 -22.29
CA THR A 203 -21.61 -11.42 -22.95
C THR A 203 -20.34 -11.04 -23.73
N GLN A 204 -20.26 -9.82 -24.29
CA GLN A 204 -19.17 -9.40 -25.20
C GLN A 204 -18.66 -7.97 -24.93
N GLY A 205 -18.83 -7.47 -23.71
CA GLY A 205 -18.43 -6.12 -23.33
C GLY A 205 -18.50 -5.89 -21.84
N ASP A 206 -18.78 -4.65 -21.44
CA ASP A 206 -18.42 -4.13 -20.11
C ASP A 206 -19.61 -3.82 -19.18
N GLY A 207 -19.36 -3.88 -17.88
CA GLY A 207 -20.31 -3.47 -16.84
C GLY A 207 -21.44 -4.47 -16.66
N GLY A 208 -21.15 -5.61 -16.02
CA GLY A 208 -22.12 -6.69 -15.79
C GLY A 208 -23.40 -6.22 -15.08
N ALA A 209 -23.28 -5.25 -14.17
CA ALA A 209 -24.43 -4.52 -13.63
C ALA A 209 -24.65 -3.18 -14.37
N ILE A 210 -23.66 -2.29 -14.38
CA ILE A 210 -23.80 -0.88 -14.82
C ILE A 210 -22.65 -0.48 -15.78
N ARG A 211 -22.98 0.17 -16.91
CA ARG A 211 -22.04 0.85 -17.83
C ARG A 211 -22.56 2.26 -18.16
N THR A 212 -21.69 3.28 -18.28
CA THR A 212 -22.14 4.68 -18.14
C THR A 212 -21.83 5.70 -19.25
N ILE A 213 -20.83 5.48 -20.11
CA ILE A 213 -20.30 6.43 -21.12
C ILE A 213 -19.82 7.81 -20.57
N PRO A 214 -19.10 8.63 -21.39
CA PRO A 214 -18.65 9.97 -21.00
C PRO A 214 -19.73 10.93 -20.50
N GLN A 215 -19.33 11.80 -19.56
CA GLN A 215 -20.10 12.90 -18.96
C GLN A 215 -21.34 12.46 -18.16
N SER A 216 -21.37 11.20 -17.74
CA SER A 216 -22.41 10.61 -16.91
C SER A 216 -22.02 10.57 -15.42
N SER A 217 -22.97 10.18 -14.56
CA SER A 217 -22.68 9.91 -13.15
C SER A 217 -23.50 8.76 -12.58
N VAL A 218 -22.90 8.04 -11.63
CA VAL A 218 -23.52 6.94 -10.87
C VAL A 218 -23.23 7.13 -9.38
N ASN A 219 -24.28 7.07 -8.57
CA ASN A 219 -24.20 7.04 -7.12
C ASN A 219 -24.86 5.75 -6.59
N VAL A 220 -24.10 4.92 -5.88
CA VAL A 220 -24.56 3.65 -5.27
C VAL A 220 -24.48 3.80 -3.76
N VAL A 221 -25.63 3.76 -3.09
CA VAL A 221 -25.76 4.04 -1.65
C VAL A 221 -26.55 2.91 -0.98
N ASP A 222 -26.11 2.42 0.19
CA ASP A 222 -26.82 1.38 0.96
C ASP A 222 -27.21 0.11 0.13
N SER A 223 -26.42 -0.22 -0.90
CA SER A 223 -26.84 -1.13 -1.98
C SER A 223 -25.88 -2.31 -2.17
N THR A 224 -26.36 -3.37 -2.82
CA THR A 224 -25.57 -4.58 -3.12
C THR A 224 -25.54 -4.87 -4.62
N LEU A 225 -24.35 -4.87 -5.22
CA LEU A 225 -24.10 -5.35 -6.58
C LEU A 225 -23.35 -6.69 -6.49
N LYS A 226 -24.00 -7.80 -6.85
CA LYS A 226 -23.37 -9.14 -6.72
C LYS A 226 -23.65 -10.18 -7.80
N ASN A 227 -22.74 -11.14 -7.97
CA ASN A 227 -22.86 -12.19 -8.99
C ASN A 227 -23.05 -11.64 -10.42
N ASN A 228 -22.63 -10.41 -10.70
CA ASN A 228 -22.75 -9.85 -12.04
C ASN A 228 -21.49 -10.17 -12.84
N SER A 229 -21.63 -10.38 -14.15
CA SER A 229 -20.54 -10.82 -15.01
C SER A 229 -20.41 -9.98 -16.28
N ALA A 230 -19.16 -9.78 -16.71
CA ALA A 230 -18.84 -9.08 -17.96
C ALA A 230 -17.80 -9.88 -18.75
N GLY A 231 -18.06 -10.08 -20.04
CA GLY A 231 -17.13 -10.74 -20.97
C GLY A 231 -15.83 -9.97 -21.20
N SER A 232 -15.85 -8.65 -20.98
CA SER A 232 -14.67 -7.77 -21.00
C SER A 232 -14.40 -7.23 -19.59
N ASN A 233 -14.64 -5.94 -19.31
CA ASN A 233 -14.24 -5.30 -18.05
C ASN A 233 -15.44 -5.02 -17.13
N ALA A 234 -15.19 -4.77 -15.84
CA ALA A 234 -16.20 -4.48 -14.81
C ALA A 234 -17.27 -5.57 -14.67
N GLY A 235 -17.04 -6.54 -13.79
CA GLY A 235 -18.11 -7.48 -13.43
C GLY A 235 -19.33 -6.76 -12.84
N ALA A 236 -19.14 -5.66 -12.08
CA ALA A 236 -20.23 -4.81 -11.62
C ALA A 236 -20.34 -3.47 -12.39
N ILE A 237 -19.44 -2.51 -12.16
CA ILE A 237 -19.59 -1.11 -12.62
C ILE A 237 -18.42 -0.67 -13.51
N PHE A 238 -18.72 -0.22 -14.73
CA PHE A 238 -17.74 0.40 -15.64
C PHE A 238 -18.04 1.90 -15.81
N VAL A 239 -17.04 2.75 -15.56
CA VAL A 239 -17.11 4.20 -15.82
C VAL A 239 -16.00 4.69 -16.76
N GLU A 240 -16.33 5.71 -17.55
CA GLU A 240 -15.48 6.33 -18.57
C GLU A 240 -15.81 7.83 -18.64
N ASP A 241 -14.85 8.73 -18.43
CA ASP A 241 -15.06 10.18 -18.32
C ASP A 241 -16.30 10.53 -17.47
N ALA A 242 -16.42 9.85 -16.31
CA ALA A 242 -17.63 9.84 -15.49
C ALA A 242 -17.32 9.79 -13.98
N LEU A 243 -18.33 10.16 -13.18
CA LEU A 243 -18.25 10.15 -11.72
C LEU A 243 -18.90 8.90 -11.14
N LEU A 244 -18.18 8.19 -10.26
CA LEU A 244 -18.68 7.05 -9.50
C LEU A 244 -18.53 7.30 -8.00
N SER A 245 -19.64 7.26 -7.27
CA SER A 245 -19.67 7.21 -5.81
C SER A 245 -20.27 5.89 -5.36
N ILE A 246 -19.58 5.21 -4.43
CA ILE A 246 -20.03 3.98 -3.76
C ILE A 246 -19.95 4.26 -2.25
N ASP A 247 -21.10 4.31 -1.59
CA ASP A 247 -21.29 4.71 -0.19
C ASP A 247 -22.06 3.63 0.57
N ASN A 248 -21.55 3.21 1.74
CA ASN A 248 -22.09 2.14 2.60
C ASN A 248 -22.61 0.90 1.82
N SER A 249 -21.87 0.46 0.79
CA SER A 249 -22.35 -0.48 -0.23
C SER A 249 -21.45 -1.70 -0.38
N LEU A 250 -22.02 -2.77 -0.95
CA LEU A 250 -21.36 -4.08 -1.12
C LEU A 250 -21.26 -4.45 -2.62
N ILE A 251 -20.04 -4.54 -3.12
CA ILE A 251 -19.72 -5.05 -4.46
C ILE A 251 -19.11 -6.45 -4.28
N LYS A 252 -19.85 -7.53 -4.56
CA LYS A 252 -19.44 -8.90 -4.20
C LYS A 252 -19.57 -9.96 -5.28
N ASP A 253 -18.64 -10.90 -5.38
CA ASP A 253 -18.78 -12.09 -6.25
C ASP A 253 -18.95 -11.74 -7.76
N ASN A 254 -18.48 -10.56 -8.19
CA ASN A 254 -18.61 -10.12 -9.59
C ASN A 254 -17.37 -10.53 -10.41
N VAL A 255 -17.57 -10.84 -11.69
CA VAL A 255 -16.54 -11.46 -12.55
C VAL A 255 -16.33 -10.71 -13.86
N ALA A 256 -15.09 -10.32 -14.16
CA ALA A 256 -14.69 -9.69 -15.42
C ALA A 256 -13.75 -10.60 -16.23
N GLY A 257 -14.02 -10.74 -17.53
CA GLY A 257 -13.18 -11.48 -18.48
C GLY A 257 -11.84 -10.81 -18.80
N SER A 258 -11.64 -9.56 -18.37
CA SER A 258 -10.43 -8.74 -18.54
C SER A 258 -10.05 -8.06 -17.22
N GLY A 259 -10.38 -6.78 -17.00
CA GLY A 259 -9.98 -6.02 -15.82
C GLY A 259 -11.16 -5.53 -14.96
N GLY A 260 -10.91 -5.28 -13.68
CA GLY A 260 -11.91 -4.73 -12.75
C GLY A 260 -13.01 -5.74 -12.42
N GLY A 261 -12.78 -6.72 -11.54
CA GLY A 261 -13.80 -7.73 -11.23
C GLY A 261 -15.05 -7.10 -10.62
N GLY A 262 -14.88 -6.13 -9.71
CA GLY A 262 -15.95 -5.25 -9.24
C GLY A 262 -16.10 -4.01 -10.13
N VAL A 263 -15.11 -3.14 -10.11
CA VAL A 263 -15.16 -1.79 -10.70
C VAL A 263 -14.06 -1.60 -11.74
N TYR A 264 -14.37 -0.96 -12.86
CA TYR A 264 -13.40 -0.47 -13.84
C TYR A 264 -13.65 1.02 -14.11
N ALA A 265 -12.58 1.82 -14.14
CA ALA A 265 -12.64 3.25 -14.41
C ALA A 265 -11.55 3.69 -15.39
N GLU A 266 -11.93 4.44 -16.42
CA GLU A 266 -10.98 4.99 -17.39
C GLU A 266 -11.24 6.45 -17.81
N ARG A 267 -10.24 7.05 -18.44
CA ARG A 267 -10.34 8.30 -19.21
C ARG A 267 -10.87 9.49 -18.38
N ALA A 268 -10.09 9.93 -17.40
CA ALA A 268 -10.40 11.02 -16.46
C ALA A 268 -11.67 10.79 -15.62
N SER A 269 -12.01 9.53 -15.35
CA SER A 269 -13.05 9.19 -14.37
C SER A 269 -12.60 9.49 -12.95
N ASN A 270 -13.55 9.64 -12.02
CA ASN A 270 -13.28 9.77 -10.60
C ASN A 270 -14.11 8.74 -9.83
N VAL A 271 -13.44 7.88 -9.07
CA VAL A 271 -14.06 6.81 -8.26
C VAL A 271 -13.86 7.11 -6.78
N SER A 272 -14.96 7.23 -6.05
CA SER A 272 -14.98 7.36 -4.58
C SER A 272 -15.68 6.15 -3.97
N ILE A 273 -15.00 5.48 -3.04
CA ILE A 273 -15.48 4.31 -2.29
C ILE A 273 -15.36 4.65 -0.80
N VAL A 274 -16.51 4.78 -0.12
CA VAL A 274 -16.62 5.22 1.29
C VAL A 274 -17.48 4.23 2.06
N ASP A 275 -17.09 3.88 3.29
CA ASP A 275 -17.80 2.95 4.18
C ASP A 275 -18.17 1.58 3.54
N SER A 276 -17.44 1.19 2.50
CA SER A 276 -17.90 0.20 1.52
C SER A 276 -17.03 -1.04 1.44
N ARG A 277 -17.56 -2.09 0.82
CA ARG A 277 -16.97 -3.44 0.79
C ARG A 277 -16.89 -3.97 -0.64
N ILE A 278 -15.67 -4.14 -1.14
CA ILE A 278 -15.39 -4.78 -2.44
C ILE A 278 -14.81 -6.16 -2.16
N ILE A 279 -15.63 -7.21 -2.30
CA ILE A 279 -15.31 -8.53 -1.73
C ILE A 279 -15.46 -9.68 -2.73
N ASP A 280 -14.50 -10.60 -2.75
CA ASP A 280 -14.54 -11.84 -3.56
C ASP A 280 -14.82 -11.56 -5.06
N ASN A 281 -14.37 -10.42 -5.59
CA ASN A 281 -14.52 -10.12 -7.03
C ASN A 281 -13.30 -10.62 -7.80
N THR A 282 -13.52 -11.02 -9.05
CA THR A 282 -12.50 -11.70 -9.86
C THR A 282 -12.33 -11.03 -11.21
N ALA A 283 -11.11 -10.62 -11.52
CA ALA A 283 -10.69 -10.20 -12.84
C ALA A 283 -9.78 -11.25 -13.48
N ARG A 284 -9.72 -11.29 -14.80
CA ARG A 284 -8.79 -12.18 -15.49
C ARG A 284 -7.36 -11.65 -15.46
N TYR A 285 -7.15 -10.37 -15.75
CA TYR A 285 -5.83 -9.82 -16.02
C TYR A 285 -5.39 -8.72 -15.05
N ALA A 286 -6.28 -7.90 -14.52
CA ALA A 286 -5.87 -6.83 -13.62
C ALA A 286 -7.01 -6.30 -12.73
N GLY A 287 -6.69 -5.94 -11.48
CA GLY A 287 -7.64 -5.27 -10.59
C GLY A 287 -8.82 -6.15 -10.23
N GLY A 288 -8.57 -7.23 -9.47
CA GLY A 288 -9.63 -8.18 -9.09
C GLY A 288 -10.83 -7.49 -8.43
N GLY A 289 -10.57 -6.51 -7.55
CA GLY A 289 -11.59 -5.61 -7.02
C GLY A 289 -11.86 -4.42 -7.95
N VAL A 290 -10.83 -3.61 -8.18
CA VAL A 290 -10.91 -2.29 -8.85
C VAL A 290 -9.76 -2.14 -9.86
N PHE A 291 -10.07 -1.67 -11.07
CA PHE A 291 -9.08 -1.29 -12.08
C PHE A 291 -9.26 0.18 -12.47
N VAL A 292 -8.15 0.93 -12.54
CA VAL A 292 -8.17 2.38 -12.79
C VAL A 292 -7.07 2.77 -13.78
N PHE A 293 -7.45 3.46 -14.85
CA PHE A 293 -6.56 3.89 -15.93
C PHE A 293 -6.80 5.36 -16.31
N GLU A 294 -5.74 6.19 -16.36
CA GLU A 294 -5.86 7.63 -16.64
C GLU A 294 -6.94 8.34 -15.79
N SER A 295 -7.13 7.94 -14.52
CA SER A 295 -8.29 8.29 -13.68
C SER A 295 -7.95 8.37 -12.18
N ASP A 296 -8.85 8.90 -11.36
CA ASP A 296 -8.64 9.06 -9.91
C ASP A 296 -9.41 8.02 -9.09
N LEU A 297 -8.79 7.56 -7.99
CA LEU A 297 -9.38 6.64 -7.01
C LEU A 297 -9.21 7.15 -5.57
N SER A 298 -10.31 7.19 -4.83
CA SER A 298 -10.34 7.42 -3.39
C SER A 298 -11.06 6.28 -2.69
N VAL A 299 -10.40 5.66 -1.70
CA VAL A 299 -10.92 4.59 -0.84
C VAL A 299 -10.79 5.05 0.61
N VAL A 300 -11.92 5.16 1.31
CA VAL A 300 -11.99 5.71 2.69
C VAL A 300 -12.86 4.80 3.55
N GLU A 301 -12.41 4.49 4.78
CA GLU A 301 -13.17 3.70 5.78
C GLU A 301 -13.72 2.36 5.21
N SER A 302 -13.00 1.78 4.23
CA SER A 302 -13.51 0.71 3.36
C SER A 302 -12.67 -0.57 3.39
N ALA A 303 -13.26 -1.68 2.97
CA ALA A 303 -12.61 -3.00 2.91
C ALA A 303 -12.59 -3.60 1.51
N LEU A 304 -11.40 -3.89 1.00
CA LEU A 304 -11.19 -4.64 -0.25
C LEU A 304 -10.60 -6.01 0.13
N THR A 305 -11.42 -7.06 0.06
CA THR A 305 -11.07 -8.37 0.65
C THR A 305 -11.35 -9.54 -0.28
N GLY A 306 -10.41 -10.49 -0.40
CA GLY A 306 -10.65 -11.73 -1.15
C GLY A 306 -10.71 -11.57 -2.67
N ASN A 307 -10.31 -10.42 -3.22
CA ASN A 307 -10.40 -10.16 -4.65
C ASN A 307 -9.19 -10.77 -5.39
N GLU A 308 -9.42 -11.26 -6.61
CA GLU A 308 -8.47 -12.10 -7.34
C GLU A 308 -8.22 -11.61 -8.78
N SER A 309 -6.94 -11.59 -9.19
CA SER A 309 -6.51 -11.45 -10.59
C SER A 309 -5.88 -12.77 -11.07
N ILE A 310 -6.63 -13.54 -11.88
CA ILE A 310 -6.32 -14.96 -12.19
C ILE A 310 -5.04 -15.16 -13.03
N GLU A 311 -4.75 -14.23 -13.95
CA GLU A 311 -3.67 -14.33 -14.95
C GLU A 311 -2.77 -13.09 -14.98
N GLY A 312 -2.91 -12.15 -14.01
CA GLY A 312 -2.12 -10.92 -13.97
C GLY A 312 -2.11 -10.23 -12.60
N ASP A 313 -2.22 -8.90 -12.60
CA ASP A 313 -1.72 -8.02 -11.52
C ASP A 313 -2.81 -7.42 -10.62
N GLY A 314 -2.46 -6.96 -9.42
CA GLY A 314 -3.33 -6.14 -8.56
C GLY A 314 -4.59 -6.88 -8.10
N GLY A 315 -4.46 -7.75 -7.09
CA GLY A 315 -5.60 -8.55 -6.62
C GLY A 315 -6.77 -7.70 -6.12
N ALA A 316 -6.50 -6.66 -5.32
CA ALA A 316 -7.50 -5.65 -4.94
C ALA A 316 -7.60 -4.53 -5.98
N ILE A 317 -6.48 -3.87 -6.29
CA ILE A 317 -6.41 -2.63 -7.07
C ILE A 317 -5.30 -2.73 -8.12
N SER A 318 -5.60 -2.31 -9.35
CA SER A 318 -4.59 -1.98 -10.37
C SER A 318 -4.74 -0.52 -10.79
N LEU A 319 -3.65 0.25 -10.72
CA LEU A 319 -3.61 1.70 -10.89
C LEU A 319 -2.57 2.09 -11.95
N LEU A 320 -3.03 2.57 -13.10
CA LEU A 320 -2.24 2.67 -14.33
C LEU A 320 -2.38 4.03 -15.04
N GLY A 321 -1.36 4.40 -15.82
CA GLY A 321 -1.48 5.47 -16.81
C GLY A 321 -1.70 6.86 -16.22
N GLN A 322 -0.80 7.33 -15.35
CA GLN A 322 -0.87 8.67 -14.72
C GLN A 322 -2.09 8.88 -13.82
N SER A 323 -2.61 7.79 -13.24
CA SER A 323 -3.70 7.83 -12.27
C SER A 323 -3.24 8.30 -10.88
N ALA A 324 -4.17 8.79 -10.06
CA ALA A 324 -3.93 9.13 -8.66
C ALA A 324 -4.81 8.29 -7.72
N GLY A 325 -4.18 7.59 -6.79
CA GLY A 325 -4.83 6.74 -5.80
C GLY A 325 -4.64 7.26 -4.38
N SER A 326 -5.70 7.22 -3.57
CA SER A 326 -5.67 7.50 -2.15
C SER A 326 -6.44 6.44 -1.38
N ILE A 327 -5.80 5.84 -0.38
CA ILE A 327 -6.37 4.84 0.53
C ILE A 327 -6.22 5.39 1.96
N VAL A 328 -7.32 5.53 2.69
CA VAL A 328 -7.36 6.14 4.03
C VAL A 328 -8.22 5.30 4.98
N ASP A 329 -7.72 5.03 6.18
CA ASP A 329 -8.41 4.28 7.27
C ASP A 329 -9.08 2.97 6.77
N SER A 330 -8.41 2.29 5.83
CA SER A 330 -9.00 1.21 5.01
C SER A 330 -8.21 -0.10 5.11
N ASN A 331 -8.85 -1.21 4.75
CA ASN A 331 -8.29 -2.56 4.88
C ASN A 331 -8.28 -3.32 3.54
N LEU A 332 -7.09 -3.60 3.03
CA LEU A 332 -6.85 -4.41 1.84
C LEU A 332 -6.29 -5.78 2.29
N SER A 333 -7.13 -6.83 2.27
CA SER A 333 -6.72 -8.13 2.82
C SER A 333 -7.12 -9.38 2.06
N ASN A 334 -6.30 -10.43 2.14
CA ASN A 334 -6.57 -11.73 1.49
C ASN A 334 -6.80 -11.63 -0.03
N ASN A 335 -6.26 -10.60 -0.70
CA ASN A 335 -6.35 -10.46 -2.14
C ASN A 335 -5.18 -11.20 -2.82
N ILE A 336 -5.42 -11.68 -4.03
CA ILE A 336 -4.51 -12.58 -4.75
C ILE A 336 -4.26 -12.04 -6.16
N SER A 337 -2.99 -11.96 -6.57
CA SER A 337 -2.61 -11.75 -7.97
C SER A 337 -1.72 -12.88 -8.48
N ALA A 338 -1.94 -13.33 -9.71
CA ALA A 338 -1.13 -14.38 -10.31
C ALA A 338 0.27 -13.91 -10.75
N VAL A 339 0.45 -12.59 -10.89
CA VAL A 339 1.72 -11.95 -11.25
C VAL A 339 2.14 -11.00 -10.12
N ASP A 340 1.96 -9.69 -10.23
CA ASP A 340 2.53 -8.73 -9.28
C ASP A 340 1.45 -8.00 -8.45
N GLY A 341 1.82 -7.49 -7.28
CA GLY A 341 0.95 -6.65 -6.43
C GLY A 341 -0.26 -7.39 -5.86
N GLY A 342 -0.06 -8.22 -4.83
CA GLY A 342 -1.12 -9.11 -4.32
C GLY A 342 -2.37 -8.35 -3.84
N ALA A 343 -2.18 -7.19 -3.20
CA ALA A 343 -3.24 -6.20 -3.04
C ALA A 343 -3.21 -5.16 -4.16
N VAL A 344 -2.11 -4.43 -4.32
CA VAL A 344 -2.05 -3.24 -5.17
C VAL A 344 -0.90 -3.32 -6.17
N TYR A 345 -1.23 -3.07 -7.43
CA TYR A 345 -0.29 -2.85 -8.51
C TYR A 345 -0.35 -1.40 -8.98
N VAL A 346 0.78 -0.70 -9.02
CA VAL A 346 0.88 0.71 -9.44
C VAL A 346 1.90 0.83 -10.57
N LYS A 347 1.52 1.47 -11.68
CA LYS A 347 2.41 1.72 -12.82
C LYS A 347 2.24 3.13 -13.37
N SER A 348 3.35 3.87 -13.45
CA SER A 348 3.39 5.27 -13.92
C SER A 348 2.29 6.16 -13.29
N SER A 349 2.00 5.93 -12.02
CA SER A 349 0.86 6.49 -11.29
C SER A 349 1.28 6.84 -9.84
N SER A 350 0.45 7.57 -9.10
CA SER A 350 0.72 7.93 -7.71
C SER A 350 -0.23 7.22 -6.75
N LEU A 351 0.26 6.77 -5.60
CA LEU A 351 -0.54 6.15 -4.54
C LEU A 351 -0.13 6.65 -3.16
N ALA A 352 -1.08 7.22 -2.42
CA ALA A 352 -0.95 7.51 -1.00
C ALA A 352 -1.78 6.53 -0.16
N ILE A 353 -1.19 5.98 0.91
CA ILE A 353 -1.83 5.06 1.86
C ILE A 353 -1.64 5.61 3.28
N ASN A 354 -2.73 5.90 3.98
CA ASN A 354 -2.72 6.55 5.30
C ASN A 354 -3.62 5.78 6.28
N ASP A 355 -3.22 5.64 7.55
CA ASP A 355 -3.99 4.99 8.64
C ASP A 355 -4.50 3.55 8.32
N SER A 356 -3.88 2.87 7.35
CA SER A 356 -4.50 1.72 6.68
C SER A 356 -3.82 0.39 6.97
N ARG A 357 -4.40 -0.70 6.45
CA ARG A 357 -3.86 -2.06 6.53
C ARG A 357 -3.78 -2.70 5.15
N VAL A 358 -2.62 -3.27 4.82
CA VAL A 358 -2.41 -4.14 3.67
C VAL A 358 -1.91 -5.47 4.19
N ASN A 359 -2.80 -6.45 4.36
CA ASN A 359 -2.45 -7.70 5.06
C ASN A 359 -2.89 -9.00 4.41
N GLU A 360 -2.10 -10.05 4.58
CA GLU A 360 -2.44 -11.42 4.15
C GLU A 360 -2.69 -11.54 2.63
N ASN A 361 -2.11 -10.64 1.81
CA ASN A 361 -2.23 -10.69 0.36
C ASN A 361 -1.10 -11.53 -0.26
N GLU A 362 -1.36 -12.17 -1.40
CA GLU A 362 -0.43 -13.08 -2.07
C GLU A 362 -0.24 -12.70 -3.55
N SER A 363 1.02 -12.62 -4.01
CA SER A 363 1.34 -12.44 -5.44
C SER A 363 2.21 -13.58 -6.00
N GLY A 364 1.96 -13.96 -7.25
CA GLY A 364 2.67 -15.05 -7.92
C GLY A 364 4.10 -14.72 -8.36
N SER A 365 4.51 -13.45 -8.34
CA SER A 365 5.82 -12.96 -8.80
C SER A 365 6.49 -12.01 -7.79
N ALA A 366 6.05 -10.75 -7.69
CA ALA A 366 6.66 -9.74 -6.82
C ALA A 366 5.63 -8.85 -6.09
N GLY A 367 6.05 -8.19 -5.01
CA GLY A 367 5.22 -7.24 -4.27
C GLY A 367 3.99 -7.91 -3.64
N GLY A 368 4.20 -8.73 -2.61
CA GLY A 368 3.12 -9.55 -2.03
C GLY A 368 1.93 -8.72 -1.50
N GLY A 369 2.19 -7.54 -0.95
CA GLY A 369 1.18 -6.52 -0.70
C GLY A 369 1.10 -5.52 -1.86
N ILE A 370 2.19 -4.80 -2.10
CA ILE A 370 2.26 -3.68 -3.05
C ILE A 370 3.39 -3.91 -4.05
N TYR A 371 3.10 -3.67 -5.33
CA TYR A 371 4.08 -3.55 -6.40
C TYR A 371 3.98 -2.16 -7.03
N ALA A 372 5.12 -1.51 -7.32
CA ALA A 372 5.16 -0.26 -8.06
C ALA A 372 6.29 -0.21 -9.10
N ASP A 373 6.01 0.24 -10.33
CA ASP A 373 7.04 0.44 -11.37
C ASP A 373 6.83 1.69 -12.26
N ASP A 374 7.80 1.90 -13.16
CA ASP A 374 7.71 2.81 -14.32
C ASP A 374 7.41 4.27 -13.93
N LEU A 375 8.25 4.84 -13.05
CA LEU A 375 8.14 6.20 -12.52
C LEU A 375 6.89 6.45 -11.66
N ALA A 376 6.31 5.41 -11.07
CA ALA A 376 5.32 5.57 -10.01
C ALA A 376 5.89 6.28 -8.77
N THR A 377 4.99 6.77 -7.91
CA THR A 377 5.32 7.39 -6.62
C THR A 377 4.40 6.85 -5.53
N ILE A 378 4.99 6.45 -4.40
CA ILE A 378 4.28 5.77 -3.31
C ILE A 378 4.55 6.52 -2.00
N ASP A 379 3.51 6.87 -1.26
CA ASP A 379 3.55 7.53 0.05
C ASP A 379 2.76 6.69 1.06
N ILE A 380 3.37 6.33 2.19
CA ILE A 380 2.82 5.39 3.17
C ILE A 380 3.00 5.97 4.56
N GLN A 381 1.89 6.30 5.23
CA GLN A 381 1.88 6.94 6.55
C GLN A 381 0.95 6.16 7.50
N ASP A 382 1.30 6.04 8.78
CA ASP A 382 0.49 5.42 9.85
C ASP A 382 -0.02 3.98 9.51
N THR A 383 0.67 3.26 8.62
CA THR A 383 0.11 2.09 7.92
C THR A 383 0.80 0.79 8.30
N VAL A 384 0.00 -0.29 8.42
CA VAL A 384 0.49 -1.64 8.75
C VAL A 384 0.43 -2.54 7.52
N ILE A 385 1.60 -2.99 7.05
CA ILE A 385 1.75 -3.88 5.90
C ILE A 385 2.26 -5.23 6.40
N LYS A 386 1.35 -6.20 6.55
CA LYS A 386 1.61 -7.39 7.37
C LYS A 386 1.24 -8.73 6.74
N SER A 387 2.10 -9.73 6.91
CA SER A 387 1.82 -11.13 6.54
C SER A 387 1.46 -11.31 5.06
N ASN A 388 1.89 -10.38 4.22
CA ASN A 388 1.81 -10.53 2.77
C ASN A 388 2.93 -11.45 2.28
N ARG A 389 2.75 -11.96 1.07
CA ARG A 389 3.56 -13.05 0.56
C ARG A 389 3.74 -12.95 -0.95
N THR A 390 4.92 -13.34 -1.41
CA THR A 390 5.15 -13.47 -2.84
C THR A 390 6.08 -14.63 -3.18
N ARG A 391 6.12 -15.02 -4.45
CA ARG A 391 7.01 -16.09 -4.90
C ARG A 391 8.46 -15.66 -4.97
N TYR A 392 8.77 -14.51 -5.59
CA TYR A 392 10.15 -14.16 -5.95
C TYR A 392 10.74 -12.98 -5.18
N ILE A 393 10.08 -11.82 -5.06
CA ILE A 393 10.75 -10.64 -4.45
C ILE A 393 9.82 -9.58 -3.87
N GLY A 394 10.17 -9.04 -2.70
CA GLY A 394 9.40 -8.01 -2.01
C GLY A 394 8.13 -8.57 -1.38
N GLY A 395 8.28 -9.35 -0.30
CA GLY A 395 7.14 -10.03 0.36
C GLY A 395 6.08 -9.06 0.85
N ALA A 396 6.45 -7.85 1.28
CA ALA A 396 5.53 -6.75 1.56
C ALA A 396 5.40 -5.79 0.35
N ILE A 397 6.53 -5.21 -0.07
CA ILE A 397 6.61 -4.15 -1.06
C ILE A 397 7.74 -4.46 -2.06
N PHE A 398 7.45 -4.29 -3.34
CA PHE A 398 8.44 -4.23 -4.41
C PHE A 398 8.35 -2.90 -5.16
N VAL A 399 9.48 -2.23 -5.39
CA VAL A 399 9.55 -1.02 -6.23
C VAL A 399 10.68 -1.08 -7.25
N TYR A 400 10.44 -0.62 -8.48
CA TYR A 400 11.43 -0.54 -9.56
C TYR A 400 11.35 0.78 -10.34
N ALA A 401 12.44 1.55 -10.39
CA ALA A 401 12.49 2.91 -10.93
C ALA A 401 11.40 3.84 -10.34
N VAL A 402 11.28 3.84 -9.01
CA VAL A 402 10.18 4.46 -8.24
C VAL A 402 10.70 5.21 -7.02
N GLY A 403 10.03 6.31 -6.66
CA GLY A 403 10.20 6.97 -5.36
C GLY A 403 9.17 6.46 -4.35
N ILE A 404 9.63 6.03 -3.17
CA ILE A 404 8.78 5.59 -2.06
C ILE A 404 9.16 6.29 -0.75
N SER A 405 8.15 6.81 -0.04
CA SER A 405 8.25 7.35 1.32
C SER A 405 7.43 6.50 2.29
N ILE A 406 7.96 6.29 3.50
CA ILE A 406 7.36 5.45 4.55
C ILE A 406 7.56 6.12 5.91
N ASP A 407 6.48 6.52 6.57
CA ASP A 407 6.48 7.28 7.83
C ASP A 407 5.54 6.63 8.88
N ASP A 408 5.92 6.62 10.16
CA ASP A 408 5.27 5.91 11.30
C ASP A 408 4.60 4.56 10.92
N SER A 409 5.29 3.76 10.10
CA SER A 409 4.70 2.62 9.39
C SER A 409 5.39 1.30 9.72
N ARG A 410 4.63 0.20 9.56
CA ARG A 410 5.00 -1.11 10.14
C ARG A 410 4.91 -2.22 9.10
N ILE A 411 6.06 -2.64 8.58
CA ILE A 411 6.22 -3.75 7.64
C ILE A 411 6.57 -5.03 8.41
N LEU A 412 5.58 -5.89 8.65
CA LEU A 412 5.67 -6.99 9.63
C LEU A 412 5.35 -8.39 9.07
N ASP A 413 6.13 -9.39 9.46
CA ASP A 413 5.81 -10.81 9.25
C ASP A 413 5.58 -11.21 7.77
N ASN A 414 6.13 -10.46 6.80
CA ASN A 414 5.97 -10.72 5.36
C ASN A 414 7.02 -11.72 4.86
N SER A 415 6.71 -12.45 3.78
CA SER A 415 7.50 -13.62 3.36
C SER A 415 7.68 -13.78 1.85
N VAL A 416 8.81 -14.35 1.45
CA VAL A 416 9.09 -14.78 0.06
C VAL A 416 9.30 -16.30 0.03
N TRP A 417 8.85 -16.98 -1.03
CA TRP A 417 9.00 -18.45 -1.14
C TRP A 417 10.29 -18.95 -1.80
N GLU A 418 10.79 -18.26 -2.83
CA GLU A 418 11.88 -18.80 -3.69
C GLU A 418 13.08 -17.86 -3.89
N SER A 419 12.99 -16.57 -3.48
CA SER A 419 14.08 -15.59 -3.70
C SER A 419 14.32 -14.61 -2.54
N ASN A 420 14.29 -13.28 -2.72
CA ASN A 420 14.94 -12.28 -1.85
C ASN A 420 13.95 -11.22 -1.33
N GLY A 421 14.29 -10.50 -0.26
CA GLY A 421 13.56 -9.31 0.18
C GLY A 421 12.21 -9.66 0.83
N GLY A 422 12.23 -10.21 2.03
CA GLY A 422 11.04 -10.61 2.78
C GLY A 422 10.11 -9.44 3.08
N GLY A 423 10.67 -8.29 3.49
CA GLY A 423 9.94 -7.05 3.70
C GLY A 423 9.88 -6.22 2.41
N LEU A 424 10.92 -5.43 2.16
CA LEU A 424 10.98 -4.43 1.10
C LEU A 424 12.06 -4.77 0.06
N ALA A 425 11.77 -4.47 -1.20
CA ALA A 425 12.73 -4.56 -2.30
C ALA A 425 12.77 -3.24 -3.10
N ILE A 426 13.90 -2.55 -3.05
CA ILE A 426 14.16 -1.24 -3.65
C ILE A 426 15.19 -1.40 -4.79
N LEU A 427 14.74 -1.44 -6.04
CA LEU A 427 15.56 -1.81 -7.19
C LEU A 427 15.57 -0.74 -8.30
N GLY A 428 16.64 -0.72 -9.11
CA GLY A 428 16.64 -0.12 -10.44
C GLY A 428 16.41 1.39 -10.46
N ASP A 429 17.35 2.15 -9.89
CA ASP A 429 17.33 3.61 -9.75
C ASP A 429 16.16 4.13 -8.88
N SER A 430 15.66 3.29 -7.96
CA SER A 430 14.63 3.67 -6.98
C SER A 430 15.21 4.49 -5.81
N THR A 431 14.33 5.21 -5.11
CA THR A 431 14.66 5.96 -3.88
C THR A 431 13.71 5.59 -2.76
N LEU A 432 14.24 5.18 -1.61
CA LEU A 432 13.51 4.97 -0.36
C LEU A 432 13.82 6.11 0.63
N GLN A 433 12.78 6.69 1.22
CA GLN A 433 12.86 7.52 2.43
C GLN A 433 12.02 6.85 3.51
N MET A 434 12.62 6.52 4.66
CA MET A 434 11.93 5.86 5.76
C MET A 434 12.22 6.54 7.10
N THR A 435 11.18 7.01 7.77
CA THR A 435 11.21 7.73 9.06
C THR A 435 10.29 7.05 10.09
N ASP A 436 10.66 7.09 11.37
CA ASP A 436 9.86 6.61 12.52
C ASP A 436 9.30 5.17 12.39
N SER A 437 9.87 4.35 11.52
CA SER A 437 9.21 3.15 10.98
C SER A 437 9.85 1.84 11.42
N ARG A 438 9.12 0.73 11.22
CA ARG A 438 9.55 -0.61 11.63
C ARG A 438 9.41 -1.67 10.54
N VAL A 439 10.53 -2.30 10.19
CA VAL A 439 10.60 -3.49 9.33
C VAL A 439 11.00 -4.68 10.19
N ALA A 440 10.07 -5.59 10.49
CA ALA A 440 10.35 -6.69 11.41
C ALA A 440 9.70 -8.04 11.11
N ASN A 441 10.35 -9.11 11.58
CA ASN A 441 9.92 -10.51 11.44
C ASN A 441 9.75 -10.97 9.97
N ASN A 442 10.34 -10.28 9.00
CA ASN A 442 10.19 -10.63 7.60
C ASN A 442 11.22 -11.71 7.20
N GLU A 443 10.83 -12.61 6.29
CA GLU A 443 11.60 -13.83 5.95
C GLU A 443 11.84 -13.98 4.44
N ALA A 444 13.06 -14.30 4.05
CA ALA A 444 13.42 -14.67 2.68
C ALA A 444 14.35 -15.90 2.65
N PRO A 445 14.17 -16.85 1.72
CA PRO A 445 15.06 -18.01 1.61
C PRO A 445 16.45 -17.65 1.10
N ASN A 446 16.60 -16.60 0.28
CA ASN A 446 17.91 -16.17 -0.20
C ASN A 446 18.42 -14.97 0.61
N ASN A 447 18.47 -13.76 0.04
CA ASN A 447 19.00 -12.56 0.69
C ASN A 447 17.89 -11.65 1.23
N ALA A 448 18.25 -10.74 2.16
CA ALA A 448 17.36 -9.74 2.76
C ALA A 448 16.09 -10.32 3.38
N GLY A 449 16.13 -10.64 4.67
CA GLY A 449 14.89 -10.83 5.42
C GLY A 449 14.10 -9.52 5.44
N GLY A 450 14.76 -8.43 5.81
CA GLY A 450 14.17 -7.10 5.92
C GLY A 450 14.09 -6.35 4.60
N ILE A 451 15.21 -5.74 4.18
CA ILE A 451 15.28 -4.77 3.07
C ILE A 451 16.40 -5.16 2.11
N ILE A 452 16.08 -5.27 0.81
CA ILE A 452 17.08 -5.32 -0.28
C ILE A 452 17.12 -4.01 -1.04
N ILE A 453 18.34 -3.49 -1.27
CA ILE A 453 18.61 -2.26 -2.01
C ILE A 453 19.64 -2.59 -3.10
N ASN A 454 19.29 -2.41 -4.36
CA ASN A 454 20.13 -2.77 -5.51
C ASN A 454 20.06 -1.69 -6.59
N ASN A 455 21.23 -1.14 -6.94
CA ASN A 455 21.36 0.03 -7.82
C ASN A 455 20.34 1.12 -7.46
N SER A 456 20.29 1.52 -6.19
CA SER A 456 19.24 2.40 -5.64
C SER A 456 19.74 3.23 -4.46
N PHE A 457 18.94 4.21 -4.05
CA PHE A 457 19.23 5.13 -2.95
C PHE A 457 18.27 4.88 -1.77
N ALA A 458 18.76 4.95 -0.54
CA ALA A 458 17.90 4.87 0.65
C ALA A 458 18.40 5.78 1.78
N THR A 459 17.48 6.50 2.42
CA THR A 459 17.69 7.19 3.69
C THR A 459 16.76 6.58 4.75
N ILE A 460 17.33 6.14 5.87
CA ILE A 460 16.66 5.45 6.97
C ILE A 460 16.93 6.25 8.26
N ASP A 461 15.88 6.81 8.87
CA ASP A 461 15.97 7.73 10.01
C ASP A 461 14.99 7.33 11.14
N ASP A 462 15.39 7.51 12.40
CA ASP A 462 14.70 7.06 13.65
C ASP A 462 13.91 5.73 13.51
N SER A 463 14.50 4.74 12.84
CA SER A 463 13.79 3.55 12.36
C SER A 463 14.36 2.25 12.92
N SER A 464 13.54 1.19 12.92
CA SER A 464 13.91 -0.13 13.45
C SER A 464 13.79 -1.27 12.44
N ILE A 465 14.90 -1.94 12.17
CA ILE A 465 14.99 -3.13 11.31
C ILE A 465 15.33 -4.31 12.20
N ALA A 466 14.35 -5.15 12.55
CA ALA A 466 14.55 -6.15 13.60
C ALA A 466 13.90 -7.53 13.41
N ASN A 467 14.55 -8.58 13.92
CA ASN A 467 14.08 -9.98 13.81
C ASN A 467 13.84 -10.47 12.38
N ASN A 468 14.45 -9.84 11.38
CA ASN A 468 14.32 -10.30 9.99
C ASN A 468 15.33 -11.42 9.71
N THR A 469 14.92 -12.42 8.93
CA THR A 469 15.69 -13.64 8.70
C THR A 469 15.91 -13.91 7.21
N SER A 470 17.15 -14.19 6.83
CA SER A 470 17.51 -14.70 5.51
C SER A 470 18.32 -16.00 5.63
N GLN A 471 18.53 -16.77 4.56
CA GLN A 471 19.46 -17.92 4.60
C GLN A 471 20.79 -17.63 3.90
N SER A 472 20.86 -16.67 2.99
CA SER A 472 22.10 -16.31 2.27
C SER A 472 22.84 -15.15 2.96
N GLY A 473 22.51 -13.90 2.63
CA GLY A 473 23.13 -12.72 3.23
C GLY A 473 22.12 -11.63 3.59
N GLY A 474 22.51 -10.76 4.52
CA GLY A 474 21.71 -9.63 4.98
C GLY A 474 20.44 -10.07 5.69
N GLY A 475 20.50 -10.31 7.00
CA GLY A 475 19.29 -10.59 7.78
C GLY A 475 18.36 -9.37 7.78
N GLY A 476 18.90 -8.22 8.21
CA GLY A 476 18.23 -6.91 8.16
C GLY A 476 18.32 -6.28 6.76
N PHE A 477 19.52 -5.91 6.33
CA PHE A 477 19.79 -5.24 5.05
C PHE A 477 20.69 -6.07 4.13
N TYR A 478 20.39 -6.07 2.84
CA TYR A 478 21.29 -6.51 1.78
C TYR A 478 21.42 -5.42 0.71
N ILE A 479 22.64 -4.91 0.50
CA ILE A 479 22.92 -3.70 -0.28
C ILE A 479 23.95 -4.03 -1.36
N GLU A 480 23.63 -3.78 -2.64
CA GLU A 480 24.55 -4.10 -3.74
C GLU A 480 24.47 -3.16 -4.96
N ASN A 481 25.43 -3.32 -5.88
CA ASN A 481 25.49 -2.66 -7.19
C ASN A 481 25.47 -1.13 -7.13
N TYR A 482 26.48 -0.52 -6.50
CA TYR A 482 26.66 0.94 -6.41
C TYR A 482 25.51 1.68 -5.72
N SER A 483 24.76 0.98 -4.87
CA SER A 483 23.72 1.60 -4.04
C SER A 483 24.33 2.57 -3.03
N ILE A 484 23.57 3.58 -2.63
CA ILE A 484 23.95 4.52 -1.57
C ILE A 484 22.90 4.45 -0.46
N VAL A 485 23.35 4.16 0.76
CA VAL A 485 22.47 4.00 1.93
C VAL A 485 22.96 4.86 3.09
N GLU A 486 22.07 5.71 3.58
CA GLU A 486 22.26 6.56 4.75
C GLU A 486 21.37 6.03 5.89
N ILE A 487 21.95 5.86 7.08
CA ILE A 487 21.26 5.36 8.28
C ILE A 487 21.58 6.28 9.45
N THR A 488 20.56 6.95 10.00
CA THR A 488 20.63 7.89 11.13
C THR A 488 19.71 7.45 12.27
N ASP A 489 20.13 7.67 13.51
CA ASP A 489 19.37 7.43 14.76
C ASP A 489 18.68 6.04 14.90
N SER A 490 19.08 5.05 14.10
CA SER A 490 18.30 3.84 13.83
C SER A 490 18.82 2.59 14.55
N VAL A 491 17.96 1.59 14.69
CA VAL A 491 18.24 0.33 15.40
C VAL A 491 18.08 -0.89 14.48
N ILE A 492 19.21 -1.55 14.20
CA ILE A 492 19.29 -2.81 13.45
C ILE A 492 19.55 -3.93 14.46
N ALA A 493 18.53 -4.72 14.80
CA ALA A 493 18.63 -5.64 15.94
C ALA A 493 18.01 -7.02 15.74
N GLU A 494 18.62 -8.05 16.34
CA GLU A 494 18.07 -9.42 16.35
C GLU A 494 17.87 -10.04 14.94
N ASN A 495 18.49 -9.48 13.90
CA ASN A 495 18.40 -10.02 12.54
C ASN A 495 19.38 -11.19 12.34
N SER A 496 18.99 -12.17 11.53
CA SER A 496 19.69 -13.46 11.41
C SER A 496 19.91 -13.87 9.96
N THR A 497 21.08 -14.44 9.66
CA THR A 497 21.34 -15.10 8.38
C THR A 497 22.33 -16.26 8.51
N PHE A 498 22.50 -17.10 7.49
CA PHE A 498 23.47 -18.20 7.59
C PHE A 498 24.88 -17.81 7.11
N TYR A 499 25.06 -17.00 6.06
CA TYR A 499 26.40 -16.81 5.48
C TYR A 499 27.04 -15.43 5.65
N ALA A 500 26.33 -14.29 5.56
CA ALA A 500 27.02 -13.01 5.74
C ALA A 500 26.12 -11.82 6.13
N GLY A 501 26.54 -11.04 7.12
CA GLY A 501 25.90 -9.77 7.49
C GLY A 501 24.57 -9.99 8.20
N GLY A 502 24.60 -10.29 9.50
CA GLY A 502 23.38 -10.52 10.29
C GLY A 502 22.48 -9.28 10.28
N GLY A 503 23.03 -8.12 10.64
CA GLY A 503 22.33 -6.84 10.56
C GLY A 503 22.36 -6.26 9.14
N LEU A 504 23.55 -6.16 8.54
CA LEU A 504 23.76 -5.56 7.23
C LEU A 504 24.81 -6.30 6.40
N PHE A 505 24.53 -6.49 5.12
CA PHE A 505 25.48 -6.92 4.10
C PHE A 505 25.61 -5.84 3.01
N SER A 506 26.84 -5.49 2.62
CA SER A 506 27.13 -4.53 1.55
C SER A 506 28.18 -5.07 0.58
N TYR A 507 27.93 -4.94 -0.72
CA TYR A 507 28.85 -5.29 -1.80
C TYR A 507 28.89 -4.18 -2.86
N ASP A 508 30.09 -3.75 -3.28
CA ASP A 508 30.31 -2.67 -4.26
C ASP A 508 29.43 -1.40 -4.04
N SER A 509 29.18 -0.98 -2.79
CA SER A 509 28.19 0.07 -2.44
C SER A 509 28.70 1.08 -1.40
N SER A 510 28.02 2.21 -1.24
CA SER A 510 28.39 3.29 -0.31
C SER A 510 27.46 3.35 0.89
N LEU A 511 28.02 3.36 2.10
CA LEU A 511 27.29 3.44 3.37
C LEU A 511 27.69 4.68 4.17
N ARG A 512 26.70 5.41 4.69
CA ARG A 512 26.87 6.36 5.79
C ARG A 512 25.99 5.92 6.96
N ILE A 513 26.58 5.76 8.14
CA ILE A 513 25.88 5.31 9.35
C ILE A 513 26.25 6.24 10.51
N GLU A 514 25.26 6.86 11.14
CA GLU A 514 25.45 7.90 12.15
C GLU A 514 24.46 7.69 13.32
N ASP A 515 24.92 7.90 14.55
CA ASP A 515 24.17 7.77 15.82
C ASP A 515 23.40 6.43 16.05
N SER A 516 23.69 5.42 15.23
CA SER A 516 22.87 4.22 15.09
C SER A 516 23.36 3.01 15.90
N ARG A 517 22.60 1.91 15.89
CA ARG A 517 22.86 0.73 16.73
C ARG A 517 22.64 -0.61 16.01
N PHE A 518 23.68 -1.44 15.99
CA PHE A 518 23.65 -2.84 15.53
C PHE A 518 23.70 -3.77 16.75
N VAL A 519 22.58 -4.41 17.11
CA VAL A 519 22.45 -5.11 18.40
C VAL A 519 21.99 -6.57 18.23
N ARG A 520 22.78 -7.53 18.73
CA ARG A 520 22.40 -8.96 18.77
C ARG A 520 22.00 -9.55 17.41
N ASN A 521 22.59 -9.06 16.33
CA ASN A 521 22.45 -9.69 15.01
C ASN A 521 23.38 -10.91 14.92
N THR A 522 22.99 -11.92 14.16
CA THR A 522 23.63 -13.26 14.19
C THR A 522 23.91 -13.81 12.79
N VAL A 523 25.08 -14.43 12.60
CA VAL A 523 25.43 -15.21 11.40
C VAL A 523 25.82 -16.65 11.75
N VAL A 524 25.07 -17.63 11.24
CA VAL A 524 25.15 -19.03 11.70
C VAL A 524 26.40 -19.79 11.21
N TYR A 525 26.94 -19.48 10.02
CA TYR A 525 28.08 -20.21 9.43
C TYR A 525 29.21 -19.33 8.86
N GLY A 526 28.91 -18.13 8.34
CA GLY A 526 29.92 -17.23 7.77
C GLY A 526 30.23 -16.01 8.64
N ASP A 527 30.35 -14.82 8.03
CA ASP A 527 31.06 -13.66 8.60
C ASP A 527 30.17 -12.41 8.85
N GLY A 528 30.59 -11.52 9.75
CA GLY A 528 29.98 -10.22 10.00
C GLY A 528 28.66 -10.31 10.77
N GLY A 529 28.73 -10.51 12.08
CA GLY A 529 27.55 -10.64 12.94
C GLY A 529 26.66 -9.39 12.88
N GLY A 530 27.23 -8.23 13.17
CA GLY A 530 26.57 -6.92 12.98
C GLY A 530 26.53 -6.51 11.50
N ALA A 531 27.70 -6.37 10.88
CA ALA A 531 27.82 -5.99 9.46
C ALA A 531 28.92 -6.76 8.70
N SER A 532 28.68 -7.01 7.41
CA SER A 532 29.67 -7.47 6.42
C SER A 532 29.78 -6.45 5.28
N ILE A 533 30.97 -5.89 5.05
CA ILE A 533 31.24 -4.81 4.09
C ILE A 533 32.34 -5.26 3.13
N LEU A 534 32.00 -5.50 1.86
CA LEU A 534 32.82 -6.26 0.91
C LEU A 534 33.05 -5.56 -0.44
N GLY A 535 34.10 -5.98 -1.15
CA GLY A 535 34.37 -5.60 -2.53
C GLY A 535 34.82 -4.14 -2.66
N GLY A 536 34.23 -3.41 -3.60
CA GLY A 536 34.42 -1.97 -3.76
C GLY A 536 33.73 -1.11 -2.69
N SER A 537 33.08 -1.70 -1.68
CA SER A 537 32.27 -0.94 -0.72
C SER A 537 33.09 0.07 0.09
N ILE A 538 32.46 1.20 0.40
CA ILE A 538 32.98 2.25 1.29
C ILE A 538 31.97 2.46 2.42
N ALA A 539 32.44 2.57 3.66
CA ALA A 539 31.60 2.81 4.82
C ALA A 539 32.15 3.93 5.72
N GLU A 540 31.35 4.97 5.92
CA GLU A 540 31.56 6.00 6.93
C GLU A 540 30.64 5.72 8.12
N ILE A 541 31.20 5.46 9.31
CA ILE A 541 30.46 5.09 10.50
C ILE A 541 30.87 6.01 11.66
N THR A 542 29.91 6.78 12.17
CA THR A 542 30.11 7.80 13.22
C THR A 542 29.17 7.55 14.40
N ASP A 543 29.66 7.71 15.64
CA ASP A 543 28.92 7.62 16.92
C ASP A 543 28.05 6.35 17.14
N THR A 544 28.30 5.33 16.33
CA THR A 544 27.47 4.14 16.13
C THR A 544 27.95 2.97 17.01
N LYS A 545 27.02 2.10 17.40
CA LYS A 545 27.25 1.04 18.41
C LYS A 545 26.97 -0.35 17.85
N PHE A 546 28.00 -1.19 17.78
CA PHE A 546 27.91 -2.63 17.49
C PHE A 546 27.98 -3.39 18.81
N THR A 547 26.86 -3.94 19.27
CA THR A 547 26.73 -4.53 20.62
C THR A 547 26.19 -5.97 20.57
N ASP A 548 26.87 -6.89 21.25
CA ASP A 548 26.44 -8.29 21.45
C ASP A 548 26.11 -9.06 20.15
N ASN A 549 26.69 -8.68 19.00
CA ASN A 549 26.49 -9.40 17.74
C ASN A 549 27.36 -10.68 17.68
N ASP A 550 26.87 -11.71 17.01
CA ASP A 550 27.46 -13.07 17.03
C ASP A 550 27.70 -13.61 15.62
N THR A 551 28.82 -14.30 15.41
CA THR A 551 29.15 -14.92 14.13
C THR A 551 29.97 -16.19 14.30
N ALA A 552 29.72 -17.20 13.47
CA ALA A 552 30.49 -18.45 13.50
C ALA A 552 31.91 -18.32 12.94
N SER A 553 32.17 -17.36 12.03
CA SER A 553 33.48 -17.16 11.41
C SER A 553 34.14 -15.85 11.86
N ARG A 554 34.15 -14.76 11.08
CA ARG A 554 34.97 -13.57 11.37
C ARG A 554 34.15 -12.31 11.56
N GLY A 555 34.64 -11.40 12.40
CA GLY A 555 34.04 -10.08 12.59
C GLY A 555 32.70 -10.15 13.32
N GLY A 556 32.72 -10.39 14.64
CA GLY A 556 31.49 -10.47 15.44
C GLY A 556 30.68 -9.18 15.35
N GLY A 557 31.31 -8.03 15.54
CA GLY A 557 30.72 -6.73 15.24
C GLY A 557 30.71 -6.45 13.73
N ILE A 558 31.91 -6.36 13.13
CA ILE A 558 32.09 -5.99 11.71
C ILE A 558 33.09 -6.93 11.04
N PHE A 559 32.75 -7.43 9.85
CA PHE A 559 33.67 -8.02 8.89
C PHE A 559 33.87 -7.07 7.72
N PHE A 560 35.13 -6.76 7.39
CA PHE A 560 35.50 -5.80 6.36
C PHE A 560 36.55 -6.40 5.41
N ASP A 561 36.15 -6.48 4.14
CA ASP A 561 36.98 -6.81 2.98
C ASP A 561 36.58 -5.87 1.82
N GLY A 562 36.43 -4.59 2.16
CA GLY A 562 35.98 -3.52 1.28
C GLY A 562 37.12 -2.65 0.76
N ASN A 563 36.79 -1.46 0.25
CA ASN A 563 37.77 -0.46 -0.20
C ASN A 563 38.21 0.45 0.96
N SER A 564 37.26 1.05 1.68
CA SER A 564 37.54 1.91 2.83
C SER A 564 36.49 1.79 3.94
N LEU A 565 36.93 1.78 5.19
CA LEU A 565 36.10 1.82 6.40
C LEU A 565 36.61 2.93 7.32
N SER A 566 35.73 3.86 7.70
CA SER A 566 35.99 4.85 8.74
C SER A 566 35.09 4.58 9.94
N LEU A 567 35.69 4.44 11.13
CA LEU A 567 35.01 4.35 12.42
C LEU A 567 35.42 5.55 13.28
N LEU A 568 34.49 6.47 13.55
CA LEU A 568 34.70 7.67 14.37
C LEU A 568 33.71 7.70 15.55
N GLY A 569 34.14 8.07 16.76
CA GLY A 569 33.25 8.17 17.94
C GLY A 569 32.59 6.84 18.37
N SER A 570 32.96 5.74 17.72
CA SER A 570 32.12 4.55 17.61
C SER A 570 32.50 3.48 18.62
N ARG A 571 31.54 2.59 18.94
CA ARG A 571 31.74 1.54 19.96
C ARG A 571 31.42 0.14 19.44
N ILE A 572 32.39 -0.76 19.58
CA ILE A 572 32.26 -2.19 19.30
C ILE A 572 32.39 -2.94 20.64
N ASP A 573 31.27 -3.40 21.19
CA ASP A 573 31.18 -3.93 22.56
C ASP A 573 30.53 -5.32 22.64
N GLY A 574 31.18 -6.27 23.32
CA GLY A 574 30.56 -7.57 23.66
C GLY A 574 30.31 -8.53 22.49
N ASN A 575 30.84 -8.24 21.30
CA ASN A 575 30.60 -9.06 20.11
C ASN A 575 31.47 -10.34 20.11
N ASN A 576 30.97 -11.41 19.50
CA ASN A 576 31.60 -12.73 19.51
C ASN A 576 31.83 -13.27 18.09
N ALA A 577 33.00 -13.86 17.87
CA ALA A 577 33.38 -14.54 16.62
C ALA A 577 33.94 -15.95 16.90
N GLY A 578 33.34 -16.98 16.27
CA GLY A 578 33.81 -18.36 16.34
C GLY A 578 35.15 -18.60 15.64
N GLY A 579 35.55 -17.70 14.76
CA GLY A 579 36.87 -17.57 14.14
C GLY A 579 37.62 -16.35 14.67
N ASN A 580 37.99 -15.42 13.77
CA ASN A 580 38.90 -14.31 14.08
C ASN A 580 38.18 -12.95 14.15
N GLY A 581 38.70 -12.01 14.96
CA GLY A 581 38.15 -10.65 15.04
C GLY A 581 36.81 -10.62 15.77
N GLY A 582 36.84 -10.73 17.10
CA GLY A 582 35.62 -10.70 17.92
C GLY A 582 34.84 -9.40 17.72
N GLY A 583 35.54 -8.27 17.75
CA GLY A 583 34.96 -6.96 17.40
C GLY A 583 34.96 -6.71 15.89
N LEU A 584 36.16 -6.63 15.31
CA LEU A 584 36.40 -6.27 13.90
C LEU A 584 37.37 -7.26 13.25
N ALA A 585 37.12 -7.62 11.99
CA ALA A 585 38.08 -8.31 11.14
C ALA A 585 38.29 -7.52 9.83
N VAL A 586 39.54 -7.13 9.55
CA VAL A 586 39.98 -6.37 8.36
C VAL A 586 40.83 -7.28 7.49
N LEU A 587 40.35 -7.64 6.31
CA LEU A 587 41.06 -8.52 5.37
C LEU A 587 41.59 -7.79 4.13
N GLY A 588 40.87 -6.76 3.70
CA GLY A 588 41.21 -5.91 2.56
C GLY A 588 41.01 -4.43 2.89
N GLY A 589 41.35 -3.57 1.93
CA GLY A 589 41.14 -2.12 2.02
C GLY A 589 41.96 -1.40 3.11
N GLN A 590 41.55 -0.16 3.38
CA GLN A 590 42.03 0.64 4.49
C GLN A 590 40.91 0.84 5.53
N ALA A 591 41.16 0.43 6.76
CA ALA A 591 40.32 0.75 7.92
C ALA A 591 40.98 1.87 8.74
N THR A 592 40.20 2.87 9.14
CA THR A 592 40.65 3.97 10.00
C THR A 592 39.71 4.05 11.20
N ILE A 593 40.28 4.00 12.41
CA ILE A 593 39.55 3.93 13.68
C ILE A 593 40.03 5.06 14.59
N VAL A 594 39.14 5.99 14.94
CA VAL A 594 39.46 7.24 15.64
C VAL A 594 38.47 7.50 16.77
N ASP A 595 38.96 7.97 17.93
CA ASP A 595 38.13 8.36 19.10
C ASP A 595 37.07 7.31 19.45
N SER A 596 37.49 6.04 19.45
CA SER A 596 36.59 4.88 19.44
C SER A 596 36.84 3.94 20.62
N VAL A 597 35.90 3.02 20.84
CA VAL A 597 35.93 2.09 21.99
C VAL A 597 35.65 0.66 21.53
N ILE A 598 36.63 -0.24 21.64
CA ILE A 598 36.50 -1.65 21.26
C ILE A 598 36.70 -2.51 22.51
N ASN A 599 35.60 -2.97 23.12
CA ASN A 599 35.63 -3.60 24.44
C ASN A 599 34.88 -4.93 24.53
N ASN A 600 35.31 -5.78 25.47
CA ASN A 600 34.60 -7.02 25.85
C ASN A 600 34.37 -8.02 24.69
N ASN A 601 35.03 -7.85 23.54
CA ASN A 601 34.80 -8.68 22.37
C ASN A 601 35.59 -9.99 22.46
N VAL A 602 35.01 -11.08 21.96
CA VAL A 602 35.52 -12.44 22.10
C VAL A 602 35.78 -13.07 20.74
N SER A 603 36.98 -13.61 20.57
CA SER A 603 37.39 -14.39 19.40
C SER A 603 37.78 -15.80 19.84
N LEU A 604 37.10 -16.82 19.30
CA LEU A 604 37.45 -18.21 19.58
C LEU A 604 38.72 -18.67 18.83
N SER A 605 39.37 -17.79 18.07
CA SER A 605 40.68 -17.99 17.45
C SER A 605 41.66 -16.82 17.74
N ARG A 606 41.73 -15.79 16.88
CA ARG A 606 42.74 -14.71 16.93
C ARG A 606 42.08 -13.32 16.89
N GLY A 607 42.67 -12.33 17.56
CA GLY A 607 42.18 -10.94 17.54
C GLY A 607 40.85 -10.80 18.27
N GLY A 608 40.87 -10.65 19.60
CA GLY A 608 39.65 -10.48 20.39
C GLY A 608 38.93 -9.17 20.03
N ALA A 609 39.68 -8.07 19.98
CA ALA A 609 39.20 -6.79 19.49
C ALA A 609 39.26 -6.73 17.95
N ILE A 610 40.45 -6.89 17.38
CA ILE A 610 40.73 -6.71 15.95
C ILE A 610 41.59 -7.86 15.42
N TYR A 611 41.20 -8.40 14.27
CA TYR A 611 42.05 -9.21 13.40
C TYR A 611 42.39 -8.43 12.13
N ASN A 612 43.67 -8.22 11.82
CA ASN A 612 44.12 -7.46 10.66
C ASN A 612 45.00 -8.30 9.72
N GLU A 613 44.55 -8.41 8.47
CA GLU A 613 45.32 -8.82 7.28
C GLU A 613 45.50 -7.66 6.28
N GLY A 614 44.66 -6.62 6.35
CA GLY A 614 44.73 -5.42 5.51
C GLY A 614 45.57 -4.28 6.10
N SER A 615 45.17 -3.04 5.80
CA SER A 615 45.77 -1.82 6.38
C SER A 615 44.82 -1.22 7.42
N THR A 616 45.26 -1.08 8.67
CA THR A 616 44.44 -0.48 9.76
C THR A 616 45.18 0.65 10.46
N ASP A 617 44.59 1.83 10.50
CA ASP A 617 45.08 2.98 11.27
C ASP A 617 44.21 3.14 12.54
N ILE A 618 44.84 3.24 13.71
CA ILE A 618 44.17 3.39 15.01
C ILE A 618 44.69 4.63 15.73
N VAL A 619 43.79 5.54 16.08
CA VAL A 619 44.10 6.83 16.74
C VAL A 619 43.16 7.02 17.94
N ASP A 620 43.70 7.47 19.08
CA ASP A 620 42.94 7.81 20.31
C ASP A 620 41.82 6.79 20.66
N THR A 621 42.12 5.49 20.53
CA THR A 621 41.11 4.42 20.64
C THR A 621 41.36 3.58 21.88
N ASN A 622 40.29 3.23 22.58
CA ASN A 622 40.32 2.42 23.80
C ASN A 622 40.01 0.96 23.47
N LEU A 623 40.98 0.06 23.65
CA LEU A 623 40.83 -1.38 23.45
C LEU A 623 40.93 -2.12 24.78
N MET A 624 39.81 -2.50 25.40
CA MET A 624 39.79 -3.05 26.76
C MET A 624 38.98 -4.33 26.94
N PHE A 625 39.46 -5.24 27.80
CA PHE A 625 38.73 -6.47 28.19
C PHE A 625 38.39 -7.42 27.02
N ASN A 626 39.07 -7.31 25.88
CA ASN A 626 38.87 -8.21 24.75
C ASN A 626 39.66 -9.51 24.95
N GLN A 627 39.13 -10.60 24.42
CA GLN A 627 39.64 -11.95 24.65
C GLN A 627 39.81 -12.71 23.33
N ALA A 628 40.96 -13.36 23.15
CA ALA A 628 41.16 -14.34 22.09
C ALA A 628 41.57 -15.70 22.66
N ASN A 629 41.11 -16.80 22.09
CA ASN A 629 41.56 -18.12 22.52
C ASN A 629 43.07 -18.34 22.27
N VAL A 630 43.56 -17.92 21.10
CA VAL A 630 44.91 -18.25 20.62
C VAL A 630 45.86 -17.06 20.74
N TYR A 631 45.74 -16.03 19.89
CA TYR A 631 46.71 -14.92 19.82
C TYR A 631 46.00 -13.57 19.67
N GLY A 632 46.62 -12.50 20.17
CA GLY A 632 46.11 -11.14 19.98
C GLY A 632 44.83 -10.90 20.79
N GLY A 633 44.95 -10.79 22.12
CA GLY A 633 43.80 -10.60 23.00
C GLY A 633 43.01 -9.33 22.65
N ALA A 634 43.72 -8.22 22.39
CA ALA A 634 43.15 -7.12 21.61
C ALA A 634 43.38 -7.36 20.11
N ILE A 635 44.63 -7.27 19.65
CA ILE A 635 44.97 -7.20 18.23
C ILE A 635 45.80 -8.40 17.80
N PHE A 636 45.38 -9.06 16.73
CA PHE A 636 46.25 -9.92 15.92
C PHE A 636 46.52 -9.23 14.58
N ASN A 637 47.79 -8.94 14.28
CA ASN A 637 48.24 -8.49 12.96
C ASN A 637 48.92 -9.67 12.24
N ALA A 638 48.43 -10.00 11.05
CA ALA A 638 48.92 -11.10 10.24
C ALA A 638 50.21 -10.75 9.47
N SER A 639 50.83 -11.76 8.86
CA SER A 639 52.12 -11.66 8.14
C SER A 639 52.12 -10.73 6.92
N ILE A 640 50.94 -10.29 6.45
CA ILE A 640 50.77 -9.32 5.36
C ILE A 640 50.13 -8.00 5.84
N GLY A 641 49.67 -7.94 7.09
CA GLY A 641 48.93 -6.81 7.62
C GLY A 641 49.82 -5.64 7.99
N LEU A 642 49.36 -4.43 7.70
CA LEU A 642 49.92 -3.19 8.21
C LEU A 642 48.98 -2.63 9.27
N ILE A 643 49.53 -2.28 10.43
CA ILE A 643 48.78 -1.57 11.46
C ILE A 643 49.61 -0.42 12.04
N ASP A 644 49.02 0.77 12.07
CA ASP A 644 49.58 1.96 12.74
C ASP A 644 48.70 2.32 13.94
N ILE A 645 49.34 2.58 15.08
CA ILE A 645 48.67 2.78 16.36
C ILE A 645 49.27 4.00 17.06
N SER A 646 48.45 5.02 17.27
CA SER A 646 48.81 6.27 17.91
C SER A 646 47.83 6.69 18.99
N GLU A 647 48.34 7.37 20.02
CA GLU A 647 47.59 7.99 21.14
C GLU A 647 46.59 7.06 21.87
N SER A 648 46.66 5.74 21.69
CA SER A 648 45.61 4.78 22.04
C SER A 648 45.81 4.13 23.43
N PHE A 649 44.78 3.49 23.98
CA PHE A 649 44.83 2.86 25.31
C PHE A 649 44.38 1.40 25.31
N PHE A 650 45.24 0.53 25.84
CA PHE A 650 44.98 -0.91 25.95
C PHE A 650 44.88 -1.33 27.42
N LYS A 651 43.80 -2.05 27.78
CA LYS A 651 43.63 -2.52 29.16
C LYS A 651 43.05 -3.92 29.31
N ALA A 652 43.70 -4.77 30.12
CA ALA A 652 43.15 -6.05 30.58
C ALA A 652 42.60 -6.95 29.45
N ASN A 653 43.27 -6.94 28.30
CA ASN A 653 42.97 -7.86 27.20
C ASN A 653 43.71 -9.19 27.43
N GLU A 654 43.13 -10.31 27.00
CA GLU A 654 43.58 -11.65 27.42
C GLU A 654 43.71 -12.64 26.27
N THR A 655 44.63 -13.61 26.41
CA THR A 655 44.64 -14.84 25.60
C THR A 655 44.54 -16.09 26.47
N ILE A 656 43.60 -16.98 26.14
CA ILE A 656 43.26 -18.13 27.00
C ILE A 656 44.35 -19.21 26.98
N TYR A 657 44.71 -19.70 25.79
CA TYR A 657 45.55 -20.91 25.68
C TYR A 657 47.05 -20.62 25.62
N THR A 658 47.48 -19.58 24.90
CA THR A 658 48.92 -19.35 24.62
C THR A 658 49.58 -18.36 25.59
N ARG A 659 48.81 -17.41 26.14
CA ARG A 659 49.27 -16.24 26.91
C ARG A 659 50.25 -15.32 26.14
N GLN A 660 50.37 -15.51 24.83
CA GLN A 660 51.21 -14.73 23.93
C GLN A 660 50.41 -13.62 23.26
N GLY A 661 50.97 -12.41 23.22
CA GLY A 661 50.38 -11.23 22.60
C GLY A 661 48.99 -10.89 23.16
N THR A 662 48.85 -10.79 24.49
CA THR A 662 47.55 -10.49 25.10
C THR A 662 47.04 -9.08 24.75
N ALA A 663 47.94 -8.11 24.56
CA ALA A 663 47.59 -6.85 23.90
C ALA A 663 47.68 -7.01 22.38
N ILE A 664 48.90 -7.18 21.85
CA ILE A 664 49.17 -7.25 20.42
C ILE A 664 50.04 -8.47 20.12
N TYR A 665 49.64 -9.24 19.11
CA TYR A 665 50.47 -10.23 18.45
C TYR A 665 50.69 -9.78 17.00
N ASN A 666 51.94 -9.53 16.62
CA ASN A 666 52.35 -9.24 15.25
C ASN A 666 53.09 -10.44 14.67
N ASP A 667 52.47 -11.12 13.70
CA ASP A 667 52.99 -12.33 13.07
C ASP A 667 54.22 -12.03 12.18
N GLU A 668 55.01 -13.06 11.88
CA GLU A 668 56.24 -12.91 11.10
C GLU A 668 55.97 -12.35 9.69
N GLY A 669 56.48 -11.14 9.41
CA GLY A 669 56.26 -10.39 8.16
C GLY A 669 55.29 -9.20 8.29
N GLY A 670 54.43 -9.18 9.32
CA GLY A 670 53.48 -8.10 9.55
C GLY A 670 54.16 -6.79 9.99
N VAL A 671 53.62 -5.66 9.58
CA VAL A 671 54.13 -4.33 9.92
C VAL A 671 53.31 -3.73 11.06
N LEU A 672 53.96 -3.49 12.20
CA LEU A 672 53.40 -2.77 13.35
C LEU A 672 54.15 -1.44 13.52
N LEU A 673 53.43 -0.34 13.34
CA LEU A 673 53.84 1.00 13.74
C LEU A 673 53.13 1.33 15.06
N LEU A 674 53.88 1.91 16.00
CA LEU A 674 53.41 2.19 17.36
C LEU A 674 54.11 3.45 17.88
N ASP A 675 53.33 4.44 18.29
CA ASP A 675 53.85 5.69 18.81
C ASP A 675 54.26 5.62 20.29
N ALA A 676 54.75 6.74 20.83
CA ALA A 676 55.17 6.86 22.23
C ALA A 676 54.04 7.31 23.18
N ALA A 677 52.87 7.73 22.66
CA ALA A 677 51.73 8.16 23.46
C ALA A 677 50.76 7.00 23.76
N THR A 678 50.78 5.92 22.98
CA THR A 678 49.97 4.72 23.20
C THR A 678 50.35 4.03 24.51
N THR A 679 49.36 3.74 25.35
CA THR A 679 49.56 3.24 26.72
C THR A 679 48.90 1.89 26.97
N PHE A 680 49.51 1.12 27.87
CA PHE A 680 49.15 -0.27 28.14
C PHE A 680 49.05 -0.52 29.65
N LYS A 681 47.95 -1.11 30.12
CA LYS A 681 47.71 -1.37 31.55
C LYS A 681 47.01 -2.72 31.85
N ASP A 682 47.49 -3.42 32.88
CA ASP A 682 46.93 -4.69 33.40
C ASP A 682 46.99 -5.88 32.40
N HIS A 683 47.80 -6.91 32.70
CA HIS A 683 47.90 -8.18 31.94
C HIS A 683 48.38 -8.12 30.47
N ILE A 684 49.28 -7.20 30.11
CA ILE A 684 49.86 -7.10 28.75
C ILE A 684 51.09 -7.98 28.55
N SER A 685 51.07 -8.77 27.46
CA SER A 685 52.22 -9.28 26.74
C SER A 685 52.15 -8.85 25.27
N PHE A 686 53.31 -8.69 24.65
CA PHE A 686 53.48 -8.43 23.23
C PHE A 686 54.29 -9.54 22.59
N VAL A 687 53.99 -9.87 21.34
CA VAL A 687 54.88 -10.66 20.48
C VAL A 687 55.03 -9.90 19.18
N VAL A 688 56.28 -9.62 18.81
CA VAL A 688 56.65 -8.96 17.56
C VAL A 688 57.81 -9.73 16.97
N TYR A 689 57.59 -10.34 15.80
CA TYR A 689 58.63 -10.90 14.97
C TYR A 689 59.06 -9.83 13.95
N ASN A 690 60.24 -9.26 14.15
CA ASN A 690 60.77 -8.22 13.26
C ASN A 690 61.12 -8.79 11.88
N ALA A 691 60.77 -8.06 10.82
CA ALA A 691 61.40 -8.15 9.50
C ALA A 691 62.60 -7.19 9.41
#